data_AF-A0A9P0CQL7-F1
#
_entry.id   AF-A0A9P0CQL7-F1
#
_cell.length_a   1.000
_cell.length_b   1.000
_cell.length_c   1.000
_cell.angle_alpha   90.00
_cell.angle_beta   90.00
_cell.angle_gamma   90.00
#
_symmetry.space_group_name_H-M   'P 1'
#
loop_
_entity.id
_entity.type
_entity.pdbx_description
1 polymer ?
#
loop_
_entity_poly.entity_id
_entity_poly.type
_entity_poly.pdbx_seq_one_letter_code
_entity_poly.pdbx_strand_id
1 'polypeptide(L)'
;MVGVCFWVNIILLINICLAKPKDCLIECSCLGTYVDCGSKKFETIPPNIPKWATYLDLQNNNIKNFSDVNWKHLSSLKGLILNKNNIAYIPKDVLHNQSQLRILELNRNKIKVIEALNFKSLENLSTLKLKRNHITELKDGAFYGLKKIDKLLLDYNFLKVVSKSWQYGLETLKELSISHNYIEKIDEDSWEFCRTLFLLDLSFNALQSIESDTFKNLEHLQKLSLNNNNISFIKENAFVHLPKLRFLNLSNNKIWWTIEDASGIFHGLNSLMKFHLAGNRIKSINEGAFLGLHNVTYLNLSNNNITSIQNNAFEEMPVLKDLVINTTSLLCYCNLKWFLDWLNLKKIKVQAIVCFHPEWLRGQSLLEVSSNLTCDELPKPRLIEEPDEAIMALKGENITLNCKAMSSDDPSTVTFIWRKDNAELSSPNIEVKFRLFGDGKSTEIISLLHLTDIENKHAGKYQCVVSNSYGTTYSQKTTISVLVYPTFTKVPKNVTVRAGETVKWECAANGEPPPEIAWHKDGGNDFPAARERRMQVMPLDDVFFIINAKPIDMGMYSCTAHNQAGLIFANASLIVEERPSLEKRMVDKEVSAGEHIVLQCKAKGIPKPTITWLKDGELIIPTERHFFIHENQMVIIVDSVQSDSGNYECYLNNSIGDEIGRSRIVVKPHTYDTSNMMGIIIISVVCCAVLTSIIWVVIIYQTRRKIATQVIQTEMQEIPDSGDRSRTLQLQHHLYPDNVSDQSSCKDSGTGDSAKRSSDNLAPEEFTMVVSDSDTEPNNSQIPLLPYPTNHDRIVPTTSTASVVSVRIESVNDKLK
;
A
#
# COMPACT_ATOMS: atom_id res chain seq x y z
N MET A 1 -8.33 81.99 56.18
CA MET A 1 -9.10 82.13 54.92
C MET A 1 -8.60 81.11 53.89
N VAL A 2 -8.80 79.80 54.14
CA VAL A 2 -8.21 78.73 53.29
C VAL A 2 -9.20 77.58 52.99
N GLY A 3 -10.03 77.16 53.96
CA GLY A 3 -10.91 75.99 53.80
C GLY A 3 -12.01 76.10 52.73
N VAL A 4 -12.40 77.32 52.31
CA VAL A 4 -13.54 77.52 51.39
C VAL A 4 -13.16 77.21 49.93
N CYS A 5 -11.96 77.54 49.49
CA CYS A 5 -11.54 77.32 48.09
C CYS A 5 -11.42 75.84 47.72
N PHE A 6 -11.17 74.95 48.68
CA PHE A 6 -11.05 73.51 48.42
C PHE A 6 -12.41 72.87 48.12
N TRP A 7 -13.44 73.20 48.91
CA TRP A 7 -14.81 72.74 48.68
C TRP A 7 -15.43 73.32 47.39
N VAL A 8 -15.18 74.61 47.09
CA VAL A 8 -15.70 75.21 45.85
C VAL A 8 -15.09 74.56 44.60
N ASN A 9 -13.79 74.24 44.59
CA ASN A 9 -13.17 73.54 43.46
C ASN A 9 -13.67 72.10 43.33
N ILE A 10 -13.86 71.37 44.44
CA ILE A 10 -14.45 70.02 44.41
C ILE A 10 -15.89 70.06 43.88
N ILE A 11 -16.71 71.04 44.31
CA ILE A 11 -18.09 71.19 43.82
C ILE A 11 -18.12 71.61 42.34
N LEU A 12 -17.18 72.44 41.86
CA LEU A 12 -17.05 72.73 40.42
C LEU A 12 -16.66 71.47 39.62
N LEU A 13 -15.64 70.74 40.05
CA LEU A 13 -15.19 69.52 39.38
C LEU A 13 -16.26 68.43 39.37
N ILE A 14 -17.01 68.26 40.47
CA ILE A 14 -18.15 67.32 40.53
C ILE A 14 -19.28 67.76 39.57
N ASN A 15 -19.63 69.05 39.52
CA ASN A 15 -20.66 69.52 38.58
C ASN A 15 -20.21 69.42 37.11
N ILE A 16 -18.93 69.63 36.81
CA ILE A 16 -18.37 69.46 35.46
C ILE A 16 -18.37 67.98 35.05
N CYS A 17 -18.15 67.05 35.98
CA CYS A 17 -18.25 65.61 35.73
C CYS A 17 -19.69 65.04 35.74
N LEU A 18 -20.69 65.78 36.25
CA LEU A 18 -22.09 65.35 36.31
C LEU A 18 -23.01 66.04 35.29
N ALA A 19 -22.52 67.01 34.52
CA ALA A 19 -23.24 67.56 33.39
C ALA A 19 -23.44 66.46 32.31
N LYS A 20 -24.69 66.00 32.11
CA LYS A 20 -25.03 65.17 30.94
C LYS A 20 -24.51 65.87 29.68
N PRO A 21 -23.84 65.16 28.74
CA PRO A 21 -23.53 65.72 27.42
C PRO A 21 -24.83 66.27 26.80
N LYS A 22 -24.77 67.46 26.20
CA LYS A 22 -25.98 68.20 25.77
C LYS A 22 -26.88 67.40 24.81
N ASP A 23 -26.32 66.43 24.09
CA ASP A 23 -27.00 65.59 23.11
C ASP A 23 -27.30 64.15 23.63
N CYS A 24 -27.09 63.87 24.93
CA CYS A 24 -27.32 62.54 25.50
C CYS A 24 -28.82 62.20 25.57
N LEU A 25 -29.21 61.04 25.02
CA LEU A 25 -30.61 60.59 25.02
C LEU A 25 -31.16 60.49 26.46
N ILE A 26 -32.36 61.06 26.70
CA ILE A 26 -32.93 61.24 28.05
C ILE A 26 -32.99 59.92 28.83
N GLU A 27 -33.45 58.86 28.18
CA GLU A 27 -33.64 57.51 28.73
C GLU A 27 -32.32 56.77 29.01
N CYS A 28 -31.22 57.18 28.36
CA CYS A 28 -29.92 56.54 28.46
C CYS A 28 -28.99 57.25 29.46
N SER A 29 -27.91 56.56 29.85
CA SER A 29 -26.79 57.13 30.59
C SER A 29 -25.60 57.35 29.65
N CYS A 30 -24.85 58.44 29.82
CA CYS A 30 -23.67 58.74 29.01
C CYS A 30 -22.49 59.02 29.93
N LEU A 31 -21.37 58.32 29.73
CA LEU A 31 -20.14 58.49 30.52
C LEU A 31 -18.94 58.54 29.58
N GLY A 32 -18.33 59.72 29.44
CA GLY A 32 -17.29 59.95 28.44
C GLY A 32 -17.83 59.66 27.03
N THR A 33 -17.22 58.70 26.33
CA THR A 33 -17.65 58.25 25.00
C THR A 33 -18.47 56.95 25.00
N TYR A 34 -18.93 56.49 26.17
CA TYR A 34 -19.80 55.33 26.36
C TYR A 34 -21.26 55.76 26.53
N VAL A 35 -22.19 55.06 25.86
CA VAL A 35 -23.63 55.30 25.94
C VAL A 35 -24.34 54.01 26.36
N ASP A 36 -24.95 54.03 27.54
CA ASP A 36 -25.76 52.93 28.10
C ASP A 36 -27.25 53.19 27.88
N CYS A 37 -27.80 52.45 26.92
CA CYS A 37 -29.21 52.37 26.58
C CYS A 37 -29.80 50.98 26.93
N GLY A 38 -29.22 50.29 27.93
CA GLY A 38 -29.64 48.95 28.34
C GLY A 38 -30.94 48.92 29.16
N SER A 39 -31.73 47.85 28.99
CA SER A 39 -32.99 47.60 29.75
C SER A 39 -34.08 48.69 29.64
N LYS A 40 -34.12 49.43 28.53
CA LYS A 40 -35.08 50.53 28.29
C LYS A 40 -36.35 50.09 27.53
N LYS A 41 -36.44 48.80 27.14
CA LYS A 41 -37.52 48.16 26.37
C LYS A 41 -37.61 48.56 24.89
N PHE A 42 -36.59 49.21 24.32
CA PHE A 42 -36.56 49.66 22.91
C PHE A 42 -36.89 48.54 21.91
N GLU A 43 -37.82 48.77 20.98
CA GLU A 43 -38.15 47.82 19.89
C GLU A 43 -37.33 48.04 18.60
N THR A 44 -36.72 49.22 18.49
CA THR A 44 -35.86 49.66 17.38
C THR A 44 -34.63 50.39 17.95
N ILE A 45 -33.61 50.58 17.13
CA ILE A 45 -32.42 51.36 17.51
C ILE A 45 -32.84 52.84 17.60
N PRO A 46 -32.58 53.56 18.73
CA PRO A 46 -32.93 54.97 18.84
C PRO A 46 -32.27 55.82 17.74
N PRO A 47 -32.99 56.73 17.06
CA PRO A 47 -32.43 57.50 15.94
C PRO A 47 -31.49 58.64 16.38
N ASN A 48 -31.60 59.10 17.63
CA ASN A 48 -30.90 60.26 18.17
C ASN A 48 -29.70 59.84 19.05
N ILE A 49 -28.89 58.89 18.59
CA ILE A 49 -27.69 58.46 19.33
C ILE A 49 -26.56 59.48 19.08
N PRO A 50 -25.77 59.87 20.10
CA PRO A 50 -24.71 60.86 19.90
C PRO A 50 -23.63 60.37 18.92
N LYS A 51 -23.32 61.17 17.89
CA LYS A 51 -22.32 60.83 16.85
C LYS A 51 -20.89 60.60 17.38
N TRP A 52 -20.58 61.14 18.57
CA TRP A 52 -19.30 60.94 19.26
C TRP A 52 -19.21 59.61 20.02
N ALA A 53 -20.30 58.84 20.12
CA ALA A 53 -20.31 57.56 20.83
C ALA A 53 -19.32 56.58 20.19
N THR A 54 -18.36 56.09 20.99
CA THR A 54 -17.41 55.05 20.57
C THR A 54 -17.78 53.69 21.13
N TYR A 55 -18.58 53.64 22.20
CA TYR A 55 -19.18 52.43 22.73
C TYR A 55 -20.67 52.66 22.96
N LEU A 56 -21.50 51.75 22.47
CA LEU A 56 -22.95 51.78 22.58
C LEU A 56 -23.47 50.45 23.12
N ASP A 57 -24.18 50.50 24.23
CA ASP A 57 -24.86 49.35 24.82
C ASP A 57 -26.38 49.50 24.70
N LEU A 58 -27.00 48.55 23.99
CA LEU A 58 -28.42 48.41 23.76
C LEU A 58 -28.93 47.06 24.30
N GLN A 59 -28.24 46.47 25.28
CA GLN A 59 -28.60 45.15 25.80
C GLN A 59 -29.96 45.10 26.52
N ASN A 60 -30.56 43.91 26.59
CA ASN A 60 -31.78 43.65 27.36
C ASN A 60 -32.97 44.51 26.92
N ASN A 61 -33.09 44.75 25.62
CA ASN A 61 -34.17 45.49 24.98
C ASN A 61 -35.02 44.53 24.12
N ASN A 62 -35.97 45.08 23.37
CA ASN A 62 -36.88 44.32 22.52
C ASN A 62 -36.50 44.35 21.04
N ILE A 63 -35.30 44.82 20.68
CA ILE A 63 -34.94 45.23 19.31
C ILE A 63 -35.11 44.08 18.32
N LYS A 64 -35.98 44.26 17.31
CA LYS A 64 -36.25 43.28 16.24
C LYS A 64 -35.51 43.60 14.95
N ASN A 65 -35.52 44.88 14.57
CA ASN A 65 -35.01 45.37 13.29
C ASN A 65 -33.56 45.88 13.43
N PHE A 66 -32.65 45.25 12.70
CA PHE A 66 -31.24 45.62 12.60
C PHE A 66 -31.00 46.17 11.19
N SER A 67 -31.02 47.50 11.02
CA SER A 67 -31.04 48.17 9.71
C SER A 67 -30.07 49.36 9.61
N ASP A 68 -29.40 49.45 8.45
CA ASP A 68 -28.30 50.38 8.13
C ASP A 68 -28.63 51.86 8.35
N VAL A 69 -29.86 52.29 8.04
CA VAL A 69 -30.32 53.68 8.19
C VAL A 69 -30.10 54.19 9.63
N ASN A 70 -30.26 53.34 10.63
CA ASN A 70 -30.07 53.69 12.04
C ASN A 70 -28.59 53.77 12.43
N TRP A 71 -27.69 53.08 11.71
CA TRP A 71 -26.26 53.03 11.97
C TRP A 71 -25.46 54.10 11.23
N LYS A 72 -25.97 54.60 10.09
CA LYS A 72 -25.25 55.50 9.15
C LYS A 72 -24.60 56.75 9.78
N HIS A 73 -25.11 57.25 10.91
CA HIS A 73 -24.57 58.43 11.59
C HIS A 73 -23.48 58.14 12.65
N LEU A 74 -23.18 56.86 12.92
CA LEU A 74 -22.35 56.38 14.03
C LEU A 74 -21.01 55.79 13.56
N SER A 75 -20.27 56.53 12.73
CA SER A 75 -18.99 56.07 12.14
C SER A 75 -17.83 55.95 13.14
N SER A 76 -17.98 56.52 14.35
CA SER A 76 -16.97 56.51 15.41
C SER A 76 -17.02 55.27 16.34
N LEU A 77 -18.00 54.37 16.13
CA LEU A 77 -18.18 53.18 16.98
C LEU A 77 -17.00 52.21 16.91
N LYS A 78 -16.54 51.78 18.09
CA LYS A 78 -15.51 50.79 18.36
C LYS A 78 -16.07 49.56 19.11
N GLY A 79 -17.17 49.73 19.84
CA GLY A 79 -17.93 48.61 20.41
C GLY A 79 -19.44 48.81 20.31
N LEU A 80 -20.16 47.74 19.95
CA LEU A 80 -21.62 47.69 19.85
C LEU A 80 -22.14 46.44 20.58
N ILE A 81 -22.95 46.64 21.61
CA ILE A 81 -23.53 45.58 22.43
C ILE A 81 -25.05 45.55 22.23
N LEU A 82 -25.56 44.44 21.68
CA LEU A 82 -26.97 44.18 21.36
C LEU A 82 -27.44 42.87 22.02
N ASN A 83 -26.78 42.46 23.10
CA ASN A 83 -27.07 41.24 23.86
C ASN A 83 -28.52 41.22 24.39
N LYS A 84 -29.18 40.06 24.43
CA LYS A 84 -30.57 39.92 24.93
C LYS A 84 -31.56 40.85 24.18
N ASN A 85 -31.76 40.60 22.89
CA ASN A 85 -32.72 41.31 22.03
C ASN A 85 -33.52 40.30 21.17
N ASN A 86 -34.36 40.79 20.27
CA ASN A 86 -35.21 39.97 19.39
C ASN A 86 -34.69 39.89 17.94
N ILE A 87 -33.42 40.21 17.68
CA ILE A 87 -32.86 40.25 16.31
C ILE A 87 -32.88 38.83 15.73
N ALA A 88 -33.62 38.62 14.65
CA ALA A 88 -33.79 37.32 14.00
C ALA A 88 -32.99 37.16 12.69
N TYR A 89 -32.54 38.27 12.11
CA TYR A 89 -31.83 38.34 10.83
C TYR A 89 -30.82 39.48 10.86
N ILE A 90 -29.68 39.27 10.19
CA ILE A 90 -28.67 40.30 9.93
C ILE A 90 -28.73 40.61 8.43
N PRO A 91 -29.06 41.84 7.99
CA PRO A 91 -28.96 42.20 6.58
C PRO A 91 -27.50 42.24 6.09
N LYS A 92 -27.33 42.06 4.78
CA LYS A 92 -26.02 42.06 4.11
C LYS A 92 -25.29 43.40 4.34
N ASP A 93 -24.07 43.34 4.87
CA ASP A 93 -23.17 44.46 5.17
C ASP A 93 -23.82 45.66 5.89
N VAL A 94 -24.77 45.37 6.79
CA VAL A 94 -25.63 46.35 7.50
C VAL A 94 -24.90 47.34 8.41
N LEU A 95 -23.59 47.15 8.62
CA LEU A 95 -22.70 48.00 9.41
C LEU A 95 -21.57 48.60 8.55
N HIS A 96 -21.78 48.81 7.25
CA HIS A 96 -20.73 49.27 6.32
C HIS A 96 -20.09 50.61 6.70
N ASN A 97 -20.80 51.48 7.43
CA ASN A 97 -20.29 52.76 7.92
C ASN A 97 -19.45 52.64 9.22
N GLN A 98 -19.44 51.47 9.87
CA GLN A 98 -18.79 51.21 11.16
C GLN A 98 -17.40 50.57 10.99
N SER A 99 -16.60 51.06 10.04
CA SER A 99 -15.26 50.51 9.75
C SER A 99 -14.26 50.57 10.91
N GLN A 100 -14.57 51.32 11.98
CA GLN A 100 -13.79 51.40 13.22
C GLN A 100 -14.17 50.36 14.28
N LEU A 101 -15.23 49.57 14.05
CA LEU A 101 -15.79 48.64 15.02
C LEU A 101 -14.81 47.49 15.33
N ARG A 102 -14.56 47.24 16.61
CA ARG A 102 -13.67 46.20 17.13
C ARG A 102 -14.44 45.09 17.86
N ILE A 103 -15.54 45.44 18.53
CA ILE A 103 -16.36 44.51 19.30
C ILE A 103 -17.81 44.59 18.83
N LEU A 104 -18.39 43.45 18.46
CA LEU A 104 -19.81 43.29 18.16
C LEU A 104 -20.38 42.14 19.00
N GLU A 105 -21.35 42.43 19.85
CA GLU A 105 -22.03 41.43 20.69
C GLU A 105 -23.51 41.32 20.36
N LEU A 106 -23.92 40.13 19.91
CA LEU A 106 -25.28 39.76 19.50
C LEU A 106 -25.76 38.52 20.28
N ASN A 107 -25.21 38.26 21.47
CA ASN A 107 -25.55 37.07 22.25
C ASN A 107 -27.00 37.10 22.74
N ARG A 108 -27.67 35.94 22.90
CA ARG A 108 -29.08 35.87 23.32
C ARG A 108 -30.01 36.68 22.40
N ASN A 109 -29.88 36.47 21.10
CA ASN A 109 -30.81 36.95 20.08
C ASN A 109 -31.51 35.73 19.42
N LYS A 110 -32.18 35.94 18.29
CA LYS A 110 -32.99 34.92 17.58
C LYS A 110 -32.44 34.59 16.19
N ILE A 111 -31.15 34.91 15.94
CA ILE A 111 -30.51 34.79 14.62
C ILE A 111 -30.46 33.32 14.21
N LYS A 112 -30.95 32.97 13.01
CA LYS A 112 -31.03 31.59 12.49
C LYS A 112 -29.96 31.22 11.45
N VAL A 113 -29.53 32.18 10.65
CA VAL A 113 -28.56 32.00 9.56
C VAL A 113 -27.62 33.18 9.59
N ILE A 114 -26.33 32.94 9.33
CA ILE A 114 -25.39 33.99 8.93
C ILE A 114 -25.19 33.89 7.42
N GLU A 115 -25.61 34.92 6.70
CA GLU A 115 -25.55 35.01 5.25
C GLU A 115 -24.15 35.41 4.75
N ALA A 116 -23.85 35.05 3.51
CA ALA A 116 -22.62 35.43 2.84
C ALA A 116 -22.43 36.97 2.86
N LEU A 117 -21.23 37.43 3.22
CA LEU A 117 -20.86 38.86 3.27
C LEU A 117 -21.64 39.67 4.33
N ASN A 118 -22.21 39.06 5.38
CA ASN A 118 -22.91 39.81 6.44
C ASN A 118 -22.04 40.87 7.14
N PHE A 119 -20.73 40.62 7.24
CA PHE A 119 -19.78 41.46 7.98
C PHE A 119 -18.66 42.05 7.09
N LYS A 120 -18.85 42.11 5.77
CA LYS A 120 -17.81 42.37 4.77
C LYS A 120 -16.95 43.60 5.07
N SER A 121 -17.56 44.72 5.46
CA SER A 121 -16.86 46.00 5.67
C SER A 121 -16.25 46.16 7.08
N LEU A 122 -16.37 45.16 7.96
CA LEU A 122 -15.90 45.21 9.35
C LEU A 122 -14.44 44.76 9.52
N GLU A 123 -13.53 45.28 8.69
CA GLU A 123 -12.13 44.85 8.63
C GLU A 123 -11.30 45.05 9.92
N ASN A 124 -11.80 45.86 10.87
CA ASN A 124 -11.16 46.10 12.17
C ASN A 124 -11.79 45.30 13.33
N LEU A 125 -12.78 44.45 13.07
CA LEU A 125 -13.48 43.69 14.10
C LEU A 125 -12.60 42.60 14.69
N SER A 126 -12.19 42.76 15.95
CA SER A 126 -11.40 41.76 16.70
C SER A 126 -12.26 40.74 17.43
N THR A 127 -13.51 41.07 17.77
CA THR A 127 -14.36 40.23 18.62
C THR A 127 -15.81 40.21 18.14
N LEU A 128 -16.27 39.03 17.73
CA LEU A 128 -17.66 38.77 17.36
C LEU A 128 -18.26 37.72 18.30
N LYS A 129 -19.36 38.09 18.99
CA LYS A 129 -20.03 37.20 19.95
C LYS A 129 -21.49 36.96 19.53
N LEU A 130 -21.81 35.72 19.20
CA LEU A 130 -23.10 35.23 18.70
C LEU A 130 -23.66 34.10 19.59
N LYS A 131 -23.18 33.96 20.84
CA LYS A 131 -23.57 32.86 21.74
C LYS A 131 -25.07 32.88 22.06
N ARG A 132 -25.71 31.72 22.24
CA ARG A 132 -27.14 31.58 22.59
C ARG A 132 -28.05 32.24 21.56
N ASN A 133 -27.90 31.89 20.28
CA ASN A 133 -28.81 32.27 19.22
C ASN A 133 -29.61 31.04 18.75
N HIS A 134 -30.13 31.05 17.52
CA HIS A 134 -30.80 29.92 16.88
C HIS A 134 -30.07 29.48 15.61
N ILE A 135 -28.74 29.71 15.53
CA ILE A 135 -27.98 29.56 14.28
C ILE A 135 -27.90 28.08 13.90
N THR A 136 -28.63 27.69 12.87
CA THR A 136 -28.59 26.33 12.28
C THR A 136 -27.57 26.24 11.14
N GLU A 137 -27.24 27.36 10.49
CA GLU A 137 -26.45 27.38 9.27
C GLU A 137 -25.53 28.62 9.21
N LEU A 138 -24.33 28.42 8.68
CA LEU A 138 -23.36 29.45 8.32
C LEU A 138 -23.10 29.31 6.82
N LYS A 139 -23.44 30.33 6.02
CA LYS A 139 -23.25 30.29 4.56
C LYS A 139 -21.78 30.46 4.18
N ASP A 140 -21.46 30.05 2.96
CA ASP A 140 -20.15 30.27 2.33
C ASP A 140 -19.74 31.75 2.41
N GLY A 141 -18.55 32.03 2.95
CA GLY A 141 -18.10 33.41 3.18
C GLY A 141 -18.94 34.23 4.19
N ALA A 142 -19.64 33.58 5.13
CA ALA A 142 -20.36 34.24 6.24
C ALA A 142 -19.51 35.27 7.00
N PHE A 143 -18.23 34.94 7.23
CA PHE A 143 -17.27 35.80 7.94
C PHE A 143 -16.23 36.48 7.03
N TYR A 144 -16.44 36.46 5.71
CA TYR A 144 -15.55 37.13 4.77
C TYR A 144 -15.46 38.63 5.06
N GLY A 145 -14.24 39.18 4.99
CA GLY A 145 -13.93 40.58 5.27
C GLY A 145 -13.42 40.84 6.70
N LEU A 146 -13.52 39.88 7.62
CA LEU A 146 -13.10 40.03 9.02
C LEU A 146 -11.57 39.91 9.24
N LYS A 147 -10.77 40.66 8.49
CA LYS A 147 -9.29 40.60 8.38
C LYS A 147 -8.48 40.77 9.69
N LYS A 148 -9.12 41.07 10.82
CA LYS A 148 -8.48 41.25 12.13
C LYS A 148 -9.21 40.52 13.27
N ILE A 149 -10.08 39.56 12.94
CA ILE A 149 -10.81 38.77 13.93
C ILE A 149 -9.83 37.97 14.78
N ASP A 150 -9.95 38.14 16.10
CA ASP A 150 -9.14 37.46 17.11
C ASP A 150 -9.99 36.43 17.85
N LYS A 151 -11.28 36.72 18.03
CA LYS A 151 -12.22 35.96 18.85
C LYS A 151 -13.61 35.85 18.23
N LEU A 152 -14.04 34.62 17.93
CA LEU A 152 -15.36 34.28 17.38
C LEU A 152 -16.07 33.28 18.30
N LEU A 153 -17.22 33.69 18.86
CA LEU A 153 -17.94 32.91 19.87
C LEU A 153 -19.36 32.58 19.38
N LEU A 154 -19.60 31.32 19.05
CA LEU A 154 -20.81 30.76 18.42
C LEU A 154 -21.50 29.71 19.31
N ASP A 155 -21.19 29.69 20.60
CA ASP A 155 -21.65 28.65 21.54
C ASP A 155 -23.16 28.69 21.79
N TYR A 156 -23.77 27.55 22.17
CA TYR A 156 -25.22 27.43 22.38
C TYR A 156 -25.99 27.84 21.11
N ASN A 157 -25.76 27.12 20.02
CA ASN A 157 -26.47 27.26 18.74
C ASN A 157 -26.86 25.87 18.22
N PHE A 158 -27.24 25.78 16.95
CA PHE A 158 -27.84 24.58 16.33
C PHE A 158 -27.02 24.07 15.14
N LEU A 159 -25.70 24.35 15.14
CA LEU A 159 -24.77 23.90 14.09
C LEU A 159 -24.57 22.39 14.15
N LYS A 160 -24.55 21.73 12.98
CA LYS A 160 -24.39 20.27 12.85
C LYS A 160 -23.06 19.79 12.26
N VAL A 161 -22.34 20.67 11.57
CA VAL A 161 -21.11 20.34 10.85
C VAL A 161 -20.14 21.51 10.91
N VAL A 162 -18.84 21.21 10.99
CA VAL A 162 -17.78 22.18 10.69
C VAL A 162 -17.27 21.88 9.30
N SER A 163 -17.23 22.91 8.45
CA SER A 163 -16.77 22.83 7.06
C SER A 163 -15.92 24.05 6.70
N LYS A 164 -15.17 23.94 5.61
CA LYS A 164 -14.23 24.97 5.12
C LYS A 164 -14.92 26.26 4.66
N SER A 165 -16.10 26.15 4.03
CA SER A 165 -16.68 27.23 3.21
C SER A 165 -17.08 28.50 3.99
N TRP A 166 -17.59 28.36 5.21
CA TRP A 166 -17.96 29.51 6.05
C TRP A 166 -16.76 30.14 6.76
N GLN A 167 -15.63 29.43 6.84
CA GLN A 167 -14.39 29.87 7.50
C GLN A 167 -13.50 30.76 6.61
N TYR A 168 -13.89 30.96 5.36
CA TYR A 168 -13.14 31.77 4.39
C TYR A 168 -12.91 33.22 4.89
N GLY A 169 -11.64 33.58 5.08
CA GLY A 169 -11.21 34.89 5.59
C GLY A 169 -10.94 34.98 7.10
N LEU A 170 -11.02 33.87 7.86
CA LEU A 170 -10.72 33.84 9.31
C LEU A 170 -9.21 33.77 9.65
N GLU A 171 -8.33 34.26 8.76
CA GLU A 171 -6.88 34.06 8.75
C GLU A 171 -6.11 34.53 10.00
N THR A 172 -6.72 35.39 10.83
CA THR A 172 -6.11 35.93 12.06
C THR A 172 -6.67 35.35 13.36
N LEU A 173 -7.66 34.45 13.27
CA LEU A 173 -8.46 33.98 14.39
C LEU A 173 -7.60 33.21 15.41
N LYS A 174 -7.78 33.51 16.70
CA LYS A 174 -7.05 32.86 17.82
C LYS A 174 -7.95 32.11 18.78
N GLU A 175 -9.18 32.58 19.00
CA GLU A 175 -10.17 31.89 19.85
C GLU A 175 -11.47 31.62 19.08
N LEU A 176 -11.74 30.34 18.85
CA LEU A 176 -13.00 29.85 18.30
C LEU A 176 -13.72 29.02 19.36
N SER A 177 -14.97 29.38 19.64
CA SER A 177 -15.80 28.72 20.65
C SER A 177 -17.12 28.33 20.00
N ILE A 178 -17.31 27.03 19.75
CA ILE A 178 -18.48 26.41 19.10
C ILE A 178 -19.10 25.35 20.03
N SER A 179 -18.93 25.53 21.35
CA SER A 179 -19.44 24.61 22.36
C SER A 179 -20.97 24.63 22.46
N HIS A 180 -21.60 23.58 22.99
CA HIS A 180 -23.06 23.45 23.07
C HIS A 180 -23.74 23.65 21.71
N ASN A 181 -23.31 22.89 20.71
CA ASN A 181 -23.96 22.76 19.41
C ASN A 181 -24.32 21.26 19.19
N TYR A 182 -24.64 20.88 17.95
CA TYR A 182 -25.00 19.51 17.59
C TYR A 182 -24.01 18.96 16.55
N ILE A 183 -22.73 19.35 16.64
CA ILE A 183 -21.72 19.03 15.63
C ILE A 183 -21.43 17.52 15.67
N GLU A 184 -21.83 16.82 14.63
CA GLU A 184 -21.66 15.37 14.45
C GLU A 184 -20.35 15.05 13.70
N LYS A 185 -19.90 15.93 12.80
CA LYS A 185 -18.71 15.78 11.93
C LYS A 185 -17.94 17.10 11.74
N ILE A 186 -16.64 16.97 11.50
CA ILE A 186 -15.73 18.00 10.97
C ILE A 186 -15.24 17.49 9.59
N ASP A 187 -15.25 18.34 8.57
CA ASP A 187 -14.73 17.99 7.23
C ASP A 187 -13.20 18.15 7.15
N GLU A 188 -12.53 17.38 6.30
CA GLU A 188 -11.06 17.22 6.27
C GLU A 188 -10.27 18.55 6.22
N ASP A 189 -10.60 19.42 5.26
CA ASP A 189 -9.91 20.72 5.09
C ASP A 189 -10.56 21.88 5.87
N SER A 190 -11.40 21.58 6.89
CA SER A 190 -12.16 22.60 7.63
C SER A 190 -11.32 23.78 8.09
N TRP A 191 -10.12 23.51 8.61
CA TRP A 191 -9.28 24.49 9.31
C TRP A 191 -8.27 25.22 8.43
N GLU A 192 -8.33 25.07 7.10
CA GLU A 192 -7.35 25.64 6.16
C GLU A 192 -7.14 27.15 6.34
N PHE A 193 -8.20 27.89 6.70
CA PHE A 193 -8.19 29.34 6.94
C PHE A 193 -7.97 29.74 8.41
N CYS A 194 -7.84 28.78 9.33
CA CYS A 194 -7.78 29.01 10.79
C CYS A 194 -6.39 28.66 11.40
N ARG A 195 -5.32 28.77 10.61
CA ARG A 195 -3.96 28.28 10.97
C ARG A 195 -3.31 28.97 12.19
N THR A 196 -3.83 30.13 12.59
CA THR A 196 -3.40 30.92 13.76
C THR A 196 -4.11 30.55 15.05
N LEU A 197 -5.05 29.60 15.02
CA LEU A 197 -5.94 29.29 16.13
C LEU A 197 -5.15 28.80 17.34
N PHE A 198 -5.41 29.40 18.50
CA PHE A 198 -4.74 29.15 19.78
C PHE A 198 -5.64 28.38 20.76
N LEU A 199 -6.95 28.63 20.71
CA LEU A 199 -7.99 27.99 21.51
C LEU A 199 -9.15 27.57 20.61
N LEU A 200 -9.48 26.27 20.65
CA LEU A 200 -10.66 25.68 20.03
C LEU A 200 -11.53 25.01 21.09
N ASP A 201 -12.77 25.45 21.23
CA ASP A 201 -13.76 24.81 22.11
C ASP A 201 -14.89 24.16 21.30
N LEU A 202 -14.84 22.82 21.26
CA LEU A 202 -15.80 21.90 20.65
C LEU A 202 -16.59 21.11 21.72
N SER A 203 -16.52 21.50 22.99
CA SER A 203 -17.20 20.76 24.07
C SER A 203 -18.73 20.82 23.98
N PHE A 204 -19.43 19.82 24.52
CA PHE A 204 -20.90 19.70 24.41
C PHE A 204 -21.37 19.70 22.95
N ASN A 205 -20.94 18.69 22.19
CA ASN A 205 -21.33 18.44 20.80
C ASN A 205 -21.63 16.93 20.61
N ALA A 206 -21.75 16.46 19.37
CA ALA A 206 -22.13 15.09 19.02
C ALA A 206 -21.03 14.27 18.32
N LEU A 207 -19.76 14.72 18.35
CA LEU A 207 -18.64 14.08 17.66
C LEU A 207 -18.48 12.62 18.12
N GLN A 208 -18.34 11.68 17.18
CA GLN A 208 -18.30 10.24 17.46
C GLN A 208 -16.90 9.62 17.31
N SER A 209 -16.08 10.17 16.42
CA SER A 209 -14.67 9.79 16.23
C SER A 209 -13.77 11.00 16.08
N ILE A 210 -12.45 10.76 16.12
CA ILE A 210 -11.42 11.69 15.65
C ILE A 210 -10.56 10.95 14.62
N GLU A 211 -10.62 11.39 13.36
CA GLU A 211 -9.77 10.91 12.27
C GLU A 211 -8.39 11.61 12.28
N SER A 212 -7.42 11.03 11.57
CA SER A 212 -6.06 11.52 11.35
C SER A 212 -5.99 13.02 11.04
N ASP A 213 -6.88 13.48 10.17
CA ASP A 213 -6.86 14.80 9.56
C ASP A 213 -7.79 15.82 10.26
N THR A 214 -8.50 15.42 11.32
CA THR A 214 -9.54 16.23 12.00
C THR A 214 -9.04 17.60 12.49
N PHE A 215 -7.74 17.71 12.78
CA PHE A 215 -7.08 18.93 13.26
C PHE A 215 -5.87 19.35 12.39
N LYS A 216 -5.86 18.93 11.12
CA LYS A 216 -4.90 19.34 10.08
C LYS A 216 -4.84 20.87 9.99
N ASN A 217 -3.65 21.43 9.76
CA ASN A 217 -3.34 22.87 9.75
C ASN A 217 -3.41 23.63 11.11
N LEU A 218 -3.77 23.01 12.24
CA LEU A 218 -3.90 23.69 13.55
C LEU A 218 -2.59 23.73 14.39
N GLU A 219 -1.44 23.93 13.74
CA GLU A 219 -0.10 23.88 14.36
C GLU A 219 0.16 24.89 15.49
N HIS A 220 -0.71 25.88 15.67
CA HIS A 220 -0.60 26.93 16.69
C HIS A 220 -1.48 26.70 17.92
N LEU A 221 -2.31 25.65 17.89
CA LEU A 221 -3.30 25.38 18.92
C LEU A 221 -2.61 25.02 20.24
N GLN A 222 -2.95 25.74 21.32
CA GLN A 222 -2.46 25.46 22.68
C GLN A 222 -3.54 24.89 23.60
N LYS A 223 -4.82 25.11 23.29
CA LYS A 223 -5.95 24.59 24.06
C LYS A 223 -7.04 23.99 23.16
N LEU A 224 -7.39 22.72 23.42
CA LEU A 224 -8.47 22.00 22.75
C LEU A 224 -9.44 21.40 23.79
N SER A 225 -10.71 21.83 23.75
CA SER A 225 -11.80 21.25 24.54
C SER A 225 -12.68 20.38 23.64
N LEU A 226 -12.79 19.08 23.95
CA LEU A 226 -13.62 18.09 23.25
C LEU A 226 -14.55 17.34 24.22
N ASN A 227 -14.65 17.81 25.47
CA ASN A 227 -15.38 17.14 26.54
C ASN A 227 -16.91 17.21 26.38
N ASN A 228 -17.63 16.20 26.87
CA ASN A 228 -19.07 16.02 26.63
C ASN A 228 -19.38 15.90 25.12
N ASN A 229 -18.73 14.95 24.46
CA ASN A 229 -19.08 14.51 23.10
C ASN A 229 -19.46 13.02 23.14
N ASN A 230 -19.60 12.38 21.97
CA ASN A 230 -19.93 10.96 21.84
C ASN A 230 -18.68 10.10 21.51
N ILE A 231 -17.46 10.64 21.67
CA ILE A 231 -16.23 10.10 21.07
C ILE A 231 -15.91 8.73 21.65
N SER A 232 -15.98 7.68 20.83
CA SER A 232 -15.58 6.30 21.19
C SER A 232 -14.28 5.86 20.53
N PHE A 233 -13.93 6.46 19.38
CA PHE A 233 -12.77 6.13 18.57
C PHE A 233 -11.87 7.34 18.33
N ILE A 234 -10.56 7.14 18.44
CA ILE A 234 -9.52 8.11 18.07
C ILE A 234 -8.53 7.32 17.21
N LYS A 235 -8.31 7.79 15.99
CA LYS A 235 -7.42 7.15 15.01
C LYS A 235 -5.96 7.38 15.37
N GLU A 236 -5.10 6.48 14.91
CA GLU A 236 -3.66 6.66 14.99
C GLU A 236 -3.24 8.01 14.35
N ASN A 237 -2.29 8.69 14.97
CA ASN A 237 -1.76 9.99 14.54
C ASN A 237 -2.79 11.16 14.46
N ALA A 238 -4.01 11.01 14.99
CA ALA A 238 -5.06 12.05 15.00
C ALA A 238 -4.70 13.38 15.69
N PHE A 239 -3.58 13.42 16.41
CA PHE A 239 -3.04 14.62 17.06
C PHE A 239 -1.65 15.06 16.55
N VAL A 240 -1.11 14.42 15.49
CA VAL A 240 0.25 14.67 14.99
C VAL A 240 0.48 16.13 14.57
N HIS A 241 -0.56 16.80 14.08
CA HIS A 241 -0.53 18.21 13.66
C HIS A 241 -0.67 19.23 14.80
N LEU A 242 -0.65 18.80 16.07
CA LEU A 242 -0.84 19.65 17.26
C LEU A 242 0.41 19.79 18.17
N PRO A 243 1.64 20.02 17.65
CA PRO A 243 2.88 19.98 18.43
C PRO A 243 2.98 21.05 19.53
N LYS A 244 2.17 22.11 19.47
CA LYS A 244 2.13 23.21 20.45
C LYS A 244 1.01 23.07 21.50
N LEU A 245 0.22 21.99 21.46
CA LEU A 245 -0.92 21.80 22.36
C LEU A 245 -0.46 21.60 23.80
N ARG A 246 -1.04 22.37 24.74
CA ARG A 246 -0.69 22.36 26.17
C ARG A 246 -1.84 21.87 27.06
N PHE A 247 -3.07 22.00 26.59
CA PHE A 247 -4.28 21.53 27.27
C PHE A 247 -5.15 20.74 26.29
N LEU A 248 -5.47 19.50 26.67
CA LEU A 248 -6.43 18.64 25.99
C LEU A 248 -7.47 18.15 26.99
N ASN A 249 -8.75 18.29 26.65
CA ASN A 249 -9.85 17.78 27.47
C ASN A 249 -10.79 16.89 26.65
N LEU A 250 -10.70 15.59 26.89
CA LEU A 250 -11.53 14.52 26.33
C LEU A 250 -12.52 13.95 27.38
N SER A 251 -12.69 14.60 28.53
CA SER A 251 -13.61 14.12 29.59
C SER A 251 -15.07 13.96 29.13
N ASN A 252 -15.82 13.07 29.78
CA ASN A 252 -17.23 12.80 29.49
C ASN A 252 -17.43 12.41 28.01
N ASN A 253 -16.77 11.35 27.56
CA ASN A 253 -16.90 10.77 26.23
C ASN A 253 -17.12 9.25 26.38
N LYS A 254 -16.92 8.47 25.30
CA LYS A 254 -17.06 7.00 25.29
C LYS A 254 -15.72 6.28 25.07
N ILE A 255 -14.60 6.93 25.36
CA ILE A 255 -13.25 6.40 25.12
C ILE A 255 -12.98 5.23 26.08
N TRP A 256 -12.39 4.16 25.56
CA TRP A 256 -11.89 3.03 26.35
C TRP A 256 -10.68 2.40 25.65
N TRP A 257 -10.90 1.81 24.47
CA TRP A 257 -9.88 1.02 23.74
C TRP A 257 -8.56 1.77 23.51
N THR A 258 -8.62 3.08 23.24
CA THR A 258 -7.47 3.98 23.03
C THR A 258 -6.47 3.99 24.20
N ILE A 259 -6.89 3.57 25.39
CA ILE A 259 -6.07 3.50 26.61
C ILE A 259 -5.79 2.03 27.03
N GLU A 260 -6.50 1.06 26.44
CA GLU A 260 -6.45 -0.37 26.82
C GLU A 260 -5.63 -1.23 25.84
N ASP A 261 -5.69 -0.90 24.55
CA ASP A 261 -5.26 -1.73 23.41
C ASP A 261 -4.65 -0.88 22.27
N ALA A 262 -4.12 0.29 22.64
CA ALA A 262 -3.46 1.19 21.71
C ALA A 262 -2.20 1.80 22.34
N SER A 263 -1.15 1.90 21.53
CA SER A 263 0.06 2.65 21.83
C SER A 263 0.17 3.83 20.86
N GLY A 264 0.86 4.90 21.28
CA GLY A 264 1.21 6.02 20.38
C GLY A 264 0.07 6.88 19.82
N ILE A 265 -1.21 6.66 20.19
CA ILE A 265 -2.34 7.46 19.67
C ILE A 265 -2.20 8.96 20.01
N PHE A 266 -1.47 9.30 21.07
CA PHE A 266 -1.16 10.67 21.48
C PHE A 266 0.19 11.20 20.95
N HIS A 267 0.83 10.51 20.01
CA HIS A 267 2.04 11.00 19.34
C HIS A 267 1.82 12.39 18.71
N GLY A 268 2.87 13.22 18.76
CA GLY A 268 2.84 14.61 18.35
C GLY A 268 2.37 15.59 19.43
N LEU A 269 1.75 15.14 20.54
CA LEU A 269 1.35 16.01 21.66
C LEU A 269 2.53 16.41 22.58
N ASN A 270 3.67 16.70 21.97
CA ASN A 270 4.98 16.91 22.63
C ASN A 270 4.98 18.09 23.63
N SER A 271 4.05 19.05 23.50
CA SER A 271 3.92 20.20 24.41
C SER A 271 2.87 20.02 25.52
N LEU A 272 2.19 18.85 25.61
CA LEU A 272 1.00 18.70 26.44
C LEU A 272 1.35 18.77 27.93
N MET A 273 0.72 19.69 28.66
CA MET A 273 0.99 19.92 30.08
C MET A 273 -0.15 19.43 30.98
N LYS A 274 -1.39 19.49 30.49
CA LYS A 274 -2.61 19.08 31.21
C LYS A 274 -3.51 18.24 30.33
N PHE A 275 -3.83 17.04 30.80
CA PHE A 275 -4.66 16.08 30.08
C PHE A 275 -5.85 15.64 30.95
N HIS A 276 -7.07 15.77 30.43
CA HIS A 276 -8.30 15.37 31.10
C HIS A 276 -9.02 14.27 30.30
N LEU A 277 -9.17 13.10 30.92
CA LEU A 277 -9.85 11.90 30.43
C LEU A 277 -10.99 11.43 31.36
N ALA A 278 -11.32 12.20 32.40
CA ALA A 278 -12.33 11.83 33.39
C ALA A 278 -13.72 11.52 32.79
N GLY A 279 -14.48 10.60 33.37
CA GLY A 279 -15.85 10.28 32.93
C GLY A 279 -15.92 9.58 31.57
N ASN A 280 -14.89 8.81 31.21
CA ASN A 280 -14.88 7.93 30.04
C ASN A 280 -15.21 6.49 30.47
N ARG A 281 -14.82 5.48 29.69
CA ARG A 281 -15.18 4.06 29.88
C ARG A 281 -13.95 3.15 30.08
N ILE A 282 -12.82 3.73 30.49
CA ILE A 282 -11.51 3.08 30.54
C ILE A 282 -11.46 2.04 31.68
N LYS A 283 -11.53 0.75 31.35
CA LYS A 283 -11.39 -0.36 32.31
C LYS A 283 -9.94 -0.73 32.61
N SER A 284 -9.03 -0.55 31.65
CA SER A 284 -7.62 -0.92 31.79
C SER A 284 -6.71 0.23 31.36
N ILE A 285 -5.44 0.21 31.77
CA ILE A 285 -4.42 1.12 31.24
C ILE A 285 -3.26 0.28 30.72
N ASN A 286 -2.98 0.43 29.42
CA ASN A 286 -1.89 -0.22 28.70
C ASN A 286 -0.55 0.44 29.02
N GLU A 287 0.55 -0.31 29.02
CA GLU A 287 1.90 0.24 29.21
C GLU A 287 2.25 1.32 28.17
N GLY A 288 1.82 1.15 26.92
CA GLY A 288 2.02 2.10 25.83
C GLY A 288 0.96 3.21 25.70
N ALA A 289 -0.05 3.26 26.56
CA ALA A 289 -1.24 4.12 26.41
C ALA A 289 -0.92 5.63 26.35
N PHE A 290 0.18 6.06 26.96
CA PHE A 290 0.58 7.46 27.08
C PHE A 290 1.94 7.78 26.43
N LEU A 291 2.38 6.91 25.50
CA LEU A 291 3.63 7.05 24.75
C LEU A 291 3.76 8.45 24.10
N GLY A 292 4.89 9.11 24.35
CA GLY A 292 5.21 10.46 23.86
C GLY A 292 4.69 11.63 24.72
N LEU A 293 3.95 11.39 25.82
CA LEU A 293 3.38 12.44 26.68
C LEU A 293 4.36 13.02 27.71
N HIS A 294 5.65 13.10 27.36
CA HIS A 294 6.77 13.38 28.27
C HIS A 294 6.66 14.66 29.13
N ASN A 295 5.88 15.66 28.67
CA ASN A 295 5.70 16.95 29.32
C ASN A 295 4.44 17.08 30.19
N VAL A 296 3.62 16.03 30.32
CA VAL A 296 2.35 16.09 31.07
C VAL A 296 2.63 16.21 32.57
N THR A 297 2.11 17.29 33.16
CA THR A 297 2.23 17.61 34.60
C THR A 297 0.97 17.27 35.40
N TYR A 298 -0.19 17.26 34.75
CA TYR A 298 -1.50 16.96 35.33
C TYR A 298 -2.25 15.98 34.43
N LEU A 299 -2.67 14.85 34.99
CA LEU A 299 -3.50 13.83 34.33
C LEU A 299 -4.73 13.54 35.19
N ASN A 300 -5.92 13.54 34.58
CA ASN A 300 -7.16 13.22 35.29
C ASN A 300 -7.92 12.08 34.58
N LEU A 301 -7.97 10.94 35.26
CA LEU A 301 -8.61 9.68 34.85
C LEU A 301 -9.84 9.36 35.73
N SER A 302 -10.34 10.30 36.52
CA SER A 302 -11.46 10.05 37.45
C SER A 302 -12.73 9.53 36.78
N ASN A 303 -13.54 8.76 37.51
CA ASN A 303 -14.84 8.25 37.05
C ASN A 303 -14.78 7.39 35.77
N ASN A 304 -13.74 6.56 35.61
CA ASN A 304 -13.58 5.63 34.48
C ASN A 304 -13.88 4.15 34.78
N ASN A 305 -13.97 3.78 36.07
CA ASN A 305 -14.15 2.40 36.53
C ASN A 305 -12.97 1.45 36.17
N ILE A 306 -11.75 1.95 36.31
CA ILE A 306 -10.49 1.22 36.04
C ILE A 306 -10.37 0.01 36.96
N THR A 307 -10.19 -1.18 36.39
CA THR A 307 -9.97 -2.46 37.09
C THR A 307 -8.51 -2.91 37.07
N SER A 308 -7.71 -2.50 36.07
CA SER A 308 -6.30 -2.89 35.97
C SER A 308 -5.41 -1.78 35.37
N ILE A 309 -4.14 -1.75 35.79
CA ILE A 309 -3.10 -0.85 35.28
C ILE A 309 -1.88 -1.73 35.01
N GLN A 310 -1.39 -1.78 33.77
CA GLN A 310 -0.19 -2.54 33.41
C GLN A 310 1.08 -1.90 34.01
N ASN A 311 2.14 -2.70 34.14
CA ASN A 311 3.46 -2.21 34.55
C ASN A 311 3.89 -1.01 33.71
N ASN A 312 4.60 -0.07 34.32
CA ASN A 312 5.22 1.08 33.67
C ASN A 312 4.28 2.02 32.86
N ALA A 313 2.95 1.86 32.94
CA ALA A 313 1.96 2.65 32.19
C ALA A 313 1.97 4.18 32.45
N PHE A 314 2.80 4.66 33.39
CA PHE A 314 3.04 6.09 33.64
C PHE A 314 4.53 6.49 33.57
N GLU A 315 5.42 5.61 33.08
CA GLU A 315 6.86 5.88 32.92
C GLU A 315 7.11 7.00 31.90
N GLU A 316 6.35 6.97 30.81
CA GLU A 316 6.34 7.94 29.71
C GLU A 316 6.00 9.39 30.10
N MET A 317 5.52 9.61 31.33
CA MET A 317 5.21 10.94 31.90
C MET A 317 6.14 11.26 33.09
N PRO A 318 7.46 11.41 32.87
CA PRO A 318 8.44 11.51 33.95
C PRO A 318 8.26 12.75 34.84
N VAL A 319 7.64 13.81 34.32
CA VAL A 319 7.40 15.09 35.02
C VAL A 319 6.00 15.23 35.65
N LEU A 320 5.19 14.16 35.68
CA LEU A 320 3.85 14.19 36.26
C LEU A 320 3.89 14.55 37.75
N LYS A 321 2.97 15.44 38.17
CA LYS A 321 2.85 15.95 39.54
C LYS A 321 1.49 15.64 40.15
N ASP A 322 0.43 15.83 39.35
CA ASP A 322 -0.96 15.64 39.75
C ASP A 322 -1.56 14.48 38.95
N LEU A 323 -1.86 13.36 39.63
CA LEU A 323 -2.66 12.26 39.08
C LEU A 323 -4.01 12.22 39.81
N VAL A 324 -5.09 12.55 39.12
CA VAL A 324 -6.46 12.47 39.66
C VAL A 324 -7.09 11.18 39.14
N ILE A 325 -7.16 10.17 40.00
CA ILE A 325 -7.78 8.86 39.73
C ILE A 325 -8.60 8.45 40.94
N ASN A 326 -9.83 7.97 40.70
CA ASN A 326 -10.67 7.30 41.67
C ASN A 326 -11.28 6.04 41.01
N THR A 327 -11.35 4.95 41.75
CA THR A 327 -11.97 3.69 41.30
C THR A 327 -12.32 2.82 42.50
N THR A 328 -13.40 2.06 42.39
CA THR A 328 -13.87 1.06 43.35
C THR A 328 -13.94 -0.34 42.73
N SER A 329 -13.29 -0.53 41.56
CA SER A 329 -13.26 -1.80 40.81
C SER A 329 -11.84 -2.33 40.61
N LEU A 330 -10.84 -1.79 41.31
CA LEU A 330 -9.43 -2.11 41.09
C LEU A 330 -9.06 -3.51 41.60
N LEU A 331 -8.38 -4.28 40.76
CA LEU A 331 -7.83 -5.59 41.07
C LEU A 331 -6.47 -5.44 41.79
N CYS A 332 -6.49 -5.51 43.12
CA CYS A 332 -5.33 -5.30 43.99
C CYS A 332 -4.45 -6.55 44.11
N TYR A 333 -3.69 -6.83 43.06
CA TYR A 333 -2.70 -7.91 43.00
C TYR A 333 -1.27 -7.40 43.05
N CYS A 334 -0.32 -8.33 43.16
CA CYS A 334 1.12 -8.12 43.13
C CYS A 334 1.60 -7.25 41.95
N ASN A 335 0.91 -7.30 40.79
CA ASN A 335 1.20 -6.48 39.61
C ASN A 335 0.86 -4.99 39.76
N LEU A 336 0.25 -4.55 40.87
CA LEU A 336 0.09 -3.13 41.21
C LEU A 336 1.14 -2.63 42.21
N LYS A 337 2.09 -3.48 42.65
CA LYS A 337 3.16 -3.06 43.57
C LYS A 337 4.01 -1.92 42.99
N TRP A 338 4.39 -2.02 41.71
CA TRP A 338 5.15 -0.95 41.04
C TRP A 338 4.41 0.39 41.07
N PHE A 339 3.07 0.40 41.00
CA PHE A 339 2.26 1.62 40.98
C PHE A 339 2.27 2.30 42.35
N LEU A 340 2.20 1.51 43.44
CA LEU A 340 2.39 2.00 44.81
C LEU A 340 3.81 2.55 45.03
N ASP A 341 4.83 1.81 44.62
CA ASP A 341 6.23 2.24 44.73
C ASP A 341 6.48 3.53 43.92
N TRP A 342 5.90 3.64 42.73
CA TRP A 342 5.96 4.81 41.85
C TRP A 342 5.19 6.03 42.41
N LEU A 343 3.99 5.84 42.96
CA LEU A 343 3.22 6.90 43.63
C LEU A 343 4.01 7.49 44.81
N ASN A 344 4.62 6.62 45.63
CA ASN A 344 5.46 7.00 46.75
C ASN A 344 6.72 7.75 46.29
N LEU A 345 7.43 7.22 45.28
CA LEU A 345 8.64 7.82 44.71
C LEU A 345 8.38 9.22 44.12
N LYS A 346 7.28 9.37 43.36
CA LYS A 346 6.87 10.65 42.75
C LYS A 346 6.16 11.59 43.75
N LYS A 347 5.81 11.11 44.95
CA LYS A 347 5.04 11.82 46.01
C LYS A 347 3.66 12.29 45.54
N ILE A 348 3.04 11.53 44.64
CA ILE A 348 1.75 11.83 44.03
C ILE A 348 0.62 11.49 45.00
N LYS A 349 -0.27 12.45 45.27
CA LYS A 349 -1.41 12.28 46.20
C LYS A 349 -2.67 11.90 45.44
N VAL A 350 -2.96 10.60 45.40
CA VAL A 350 -4.25 10.06 44.93
C VAL A 350 -5.28 10.02 46.05
N GLN A 351 -6.57 10.05 45.71
CA GLN A 351 -7.68 9.97 46.66
C GLN A 351 -8.75 9.01 46.12
N ALA A 352 -9.29 8.13 46.99
CA ALA A 352 -10.31 7.14 46.64
C ALA A 352 -9.90 6.14 45.52
N ILE A 353 -8.71 5.53 45.66
CA ILE A 353 -8.40 4.26 45.00
C ILE A 353 -8.74 3.13 45.98
N VAL A 354 -9.77 2.34 45.67
CA VAL A 354 -10.31 1.30 46.55
C VAL A 354 -10.22 -0.06 45.85
N CYS A 355 -9.72 -1.04 46.59
CA CYS A 355 -9.61 -2.43 46.14
C CYS A 355 -10.99 -3.10 46.03
N PHE A 356 -11.23 -3.79 44.92
CA PHE A 356 -12.44 -4.57 44.67
C PHE A 356 -12.22 -6.07 44.93
N HIS A 357 -11.09 -6.58 44.47
CA HIS A 357 -10.68 -7.97 44.60
C HIS A 357 -9.14 -8.00 44.81
N PRO A 358 -8.54 -8.97 45.52
CA PRO A 358 -9.16 -10.12 46.20
C PRO A 358 -10.13 -9.72 47.33
N GLU A 359 -11.09 -10.59 47.63
CA GLU A 359 -12.16 -10.33 48.61
C GLU A 359 -11.63 -9.89 50.00
N TRP A 360 -10.49 -10.41 50.45
CA TRP A 360 -9.88 -10.01 51.73
C TRP A 360 -9.30 -8.58 51.74
N LEU A 361 -9.21 -7.91 50.59
CA LEU A 361 -8.85 -6.50 50.43
C LEU A 361 -10.05 -5.62 50.02
N ARG A 362 -11.23 -6.21 49.80
CA ARG A 362 -12.39 -5.52 49.25
C ARG A 362 -12.85 -4.35 50.12
N GLY A 363 -13.00 -3.18 49.51
CA GLY A 363 -13.37 -1.94 50.20
C GLY A 363 -12.21 -1.19 50.88
N GLN A 364 -11.00 -1.76 50.92
CA GLN A 364 -9.83 -1.11 51.54
C GLN A 364 -9.14 -0.14 50.56
N SER A 365 -8.48 0.89 51.11
CA SER A 365 -7.68 1.86 50.34
C SER A 365 -6.39 1.20 49.84
N LEU A 366 -6.07 1.32 48.55
CA LEU A 366 -4.83 0.75 48.00
C LEU A 366 -3.57 1.26 48.75
N LEU A 367 -3.61 2.51 49.23
CA LEU A 367 -2.51 3.16 49.96
C LEU A 367 -2.26 2.57 51.36
N GLU A 368 -3.21 1.85 51.93
CA GLU A 368 -3.13 1.24 53.27
C GLU A 368 -2.68 -0.23 53.22
N VAL A 369 -2.66 -0.83 52.03
CA VAL A 369 -2.61 -2.29 51.79
C VAL A 369 -1.25 -2.78 51.27
N SER A 370 -0.29 -1.86 51.05
CA SER A 370 0.86 -2.04 50.14
C SER A 370 1.80 -3.22 50.40
N SER A 371 1.78 -3.84 51.58
CA SER A 371 2.60 -5.03 51.90
C SER A 371 1.95 -6.37 51.54
N ASN A 372 0.64 -6.43 51.31
CA ASN A 372 -0.15 -7.68 51.36
C ASN A 372 -0.70 -8.13 49.98
N LEU A 373 -0.09 -7.66 48.89
CA LEU A 373 -0.51 -7.95 47.51
C LEU A 373 0.11 -9.26 47.00
N THR A 374 -0.70 -10.31 46.79
CA THR A 374 -0.26 -11.61 46.24
C THR A 374 -0.67 -11.78 44.76
N CYS A 375 -0.38 -12.93 44.15
CA CYS A 375 -0.61 -13.20 42.73
C CYS A 375 -1.61 -14.35 42.46
N ASP A 376 -2.21 -14.92 43.52
CA ASP A 376 -2.45 -16.37 43.56
C ASP A 376 -3.64 -16.87 42.73
N GLU A 377 -4.69 -16.05 42.57
CA GLU A 377 -5.82 -16.33 41.66
C GLU A 377 -6.23 -15.04 40.93
N LEU A 378 -6.11 -15.03 39.59
CA LEU A 378 -6.54 -13.94 38.70
C LEU A 378 -7.84 -14.32 37.97
N PRO A 379 -9.02 -13.77 38.35
CA PRO A 379 -10.29 -14.07 37.71
C PRO A 379 -10.55 -13.23 36.44
N LYS A 380 -9.63 -12.32 36.06
CA LYS A 380 -9.65 -11.65 34.75
C LYS A 380 -9.33 -12.69 33.66
N PRO A 381 -10.07 -12.74 32.52
CA PRO A 381 -9.86 -13.80 31.53
C PRO A 381 -8.46 -13.73 30.91
N ARG A 382 -7.80 -14.89 30.80
CA ARG A 382 -6.45 -15.02 30.22
C ARG A 382 -6.53 -15.78 28.91
N LEU A 383 -5.99 -15.23 27.82
CA LEU A 383 -5.92 -15.93 26.55
C LEU A 383 -5.00 -17.15 26.63
N ILE A 384 -5.36 -18.20 25.89
CA ILE A 384 -4.63 -19.48 25.78
C ILE A 384 -4.23 -19.73 24.31
N GLU A 385 -5.09 -19.31 23.38
CA GLU A 385 -4.96 -19.47 21.93
C GLU A 385 -5.54 -18.21 21.31
N GLU A 386 -4.82 -17.64 20.34
CA GLU A 386 -5.14 -16.36 19.71
C GLU A 386 -5.22 -16.54 18.19
N PRO A 387 -5.89 -15.65 17.44
CA PRO A 387 -5.99 -15.78 15.99
C PRO A 387 -4.61 -15.59 15.34
N ASP A 388 -4.31 -16.34 14.28
CA ASP A 388 -3.05 -16.24 13.51
C ASP A 388 -2.74 -14.79 13.08
N GLU A 389 -1.47 -14.37 13.03
CA GLU A 389 -1.10 -12.95 12.79
C GLU A 389 -1.64 -12.40 11.45
N ALA A 390 -1.68 -13.23 10.42
CA ALA A 390 -2.28 -12.89 9.13
C ALA A 390 -2.91 -14.12 8.48
N ILE A 391 -4.02 -13.92 7.77
CA ILE A 391 -4.71 -14.96 7.00
C ILE A 391 -4.90 -14.46 5.58
N MET A 392 -4.43 -15.24 4.62
CA MET A 392 -4.73 -15.05 3.20
C MET A 392 -5.89 -15.97 2.84
N ALA A 393 -7.02 -15.39 2.40
CA ALA A 393 -8.23 -16.14 2.06
C ALA A 393 -8.68 -15.83 0.63
N LEU A 394 -9.06 -16.86 -0.11
CA LEU A 394 -9.56 -16.72 -1.48
C LEU A 394 -10.97 -16.13 -1.48
N LYS A 395 -11.28 -15.29 -2.48
CA LYS A 395 -12.64 -14.78 -2.67
C LYS A 395 -13.63 -15.94 -2.89
N GLY A 396 -14.69 -15.98 -2.09
CA GLY A 396 -15.68 -17.08 -2.04
C GLY A 396 -15.36 -18.21 -1.05
N GLU A 397 -14.21 -18.15 -0.36
CA GLU A 397 -13.84 -19.11 0.69
C GLU A 397 -14.64 -18.91 1.98
N ASN A 398 -14.67 -19.92 2.84
CA ASN A 398 -15.19 -19.85 4.21
C ASN A 398 -14.03 -20.05 5.19
N ILE A 399 -13.73 -19.04 6.01
CA ILE A 399 -12.68 -19.10 7.05
C ILE A 399 -13.29 -18.98 8.45
N THR A 400 -12.56 -19.42 9.47
CA THR A 400 -12.97 -19.30 10.88
C THR A 400 -11.81 -18.83 11.72
N LEU A 401 -11.97 -17.72 12.45
CA LEU A 401 -10.98 -17.23 13.40
C LEU A 401 -11.23 -17.89 14.77
N ASN A 402 -10.18 -18.43 15.39
CA ASN A 402 -10.25 -18.98 16.75
C ASN A 402 -9.78 -17.95 17.79
N CYS A 403 -10.41 -17.93 18.96
CA CYS A 403 -9.96 -17.18 20.14
C CYS A 403 -10.35 -17.93 21.41
N LYS A 404 -9.40 -18.16 22.30
CA LYS A 404 -9.59 -19.05 23.46
C LYS A 404 -9.09 -18.42 24.74
N ALA A 405 -9.91 -18.45 25.78
CA ALA A 405 -9.61 -17.90 27.09
C ALA A 405 -9.84 -18.92 28.22
N MET A 406 -9.09 -18.75 29.31
CA MET A 406 -9.39 -19.35 30.62
C MET A 406 -10.05 -18.30 31.52
N SER A 407 -11.08 -18.70 32.25
CA SER A 407 -11.74 -17.90 33.29
C SER A 407 -12.01 -18.76 34.53
N SER A 408 -11.84 -18.20 35.72
CA SER A 408 -12.37 -18.76 36.98
C SER A 408 -13.66 -18.06 37.45
N ASP A 409 -14.10 -17.00 36.75
CA ASP A 409 -15.47 -16.46 36.84
C ASP A 409 -16.43 -17.36 36.04
N ASP A 410 -17.72 -17.33 36.36
CA ASP A 410 -18.76 -18.16 35.75
C ASP A 410 -18.76 -18.01 34.22
N PRO A 411 -18.79 -19.11 33.42
CA PRO A 411 -18.71 -19.05 31.96
C PRO A 411 -19.78 -18.18 31.30
N SER A 412 -20.94 -18.01 31.94
CA SER A 412 -22.04 -17.15 31.46
C SER A 412 -21.79 -15.64 31.66
N THR A 413 -20.82 -15.26 32.49
CA THR A 413 -20.37 -13.86 32.66
C THR A 413 -19.29 -13.46 31.66
N VAL A 414 -18.67 -14.44 30.98
CA VAL A 414 -17.58 -14.20 30.03
C VAL A 414 -18.15 -13.86 28.66
N THR A 415 -17.94 -12.62 28.25
CA THR A 415 -18.34 -12.04 26.97
C THR A 415 -17.18 -12.08 25.98
N PHE A 416 -17.47 -12.46 24.73
CA PHE A 416 -16.54 -12.34 23.60
C PHE A 416 -17.10 -11.32 22.61
N ILE A 417 -16.28 -10.35 22.24
CA ILE A 417 -16.58 -9.32 21.24
C ILE A 417 -15.49 -9.40 20.17
N TRP A 418 -15.89 -9.57 18.92
CA TRP A 418 -14.97 -9.48 17.79
C TRP A 418 -15.01 -8.09 17.17
N ARG A 419 -13.83 -7.54 16.91
CA ARG A 419 -13.64 -6.25 16.25
C ARG A 419 -13.04 -6.44 14.87
N LYS A 420 -13.32 -5.50 13.97
CA LYS A 420 -12.68 -5.30 12.67
C LYS A 420 -12.26 -3.84 12.54
N ASP A 421 -11.00 -3.59 12.20
CA ASP A 421 -10.42 -2.25 12.04
C ASP A 421 -10.62 -1.34 13.29
N ASN A 422 -10.59 -1.98 14.48
CA ASN A 422 -10.88 -1.44 15.81
C ASN A 422 -12.37 -1.10 16.09
N ALA A 423 -13.28 -1.23 15.13
CA ALA A 423 -14.72 -1.15 15.33
C ALA A 423 -15.32 -2.51 15.76
N GLU A 424 -16.37 -2.50 16.58
CA GLU A 424 -17.11 -3.71 16.96
C GLU A 424 -17.95 -4.23 15.78
N LEU A 425 -17.90 -5.55 15.52
CA LEU A 425 -18.69 -6.15 14.45
C LEU A 425 -20.19 -6.10 14.79
N SER A 426 -21.00 -5.64 13.83
CA SER A 426 -22.46 -5.66 13.95
C SER A 426 -23.01 -7.04 13.55
N SER A 427 -23.64 -7.74 14.49
CA SER A 427 -24.24 -9.08 14.30
C SER A 427 -23.28 -10.14 13.68
N PRO A 428 -22.09 -10.37 14.26
CA PRO A 428 -21.15 -11.39 13.78
C PRO A 428 -21.66 -12.82 13.99
N ASN A 429 -21.31 -13.73 13.08
CA ASN A 429 -21.59 -15.16 13.20
C ASN A 429 -20.56 -15.83 14.14
N ILE A 430 -20.84 -15.80 15.44
CA ILE A 430 -19.97 -16.36 16.48
C ILE A 430 -20.58 -17.65 17.06
N GLU A 431 -19.79 -18.73 17.07
CA GLU A 431 -20.05 -19.89 17.92
C GLU A 431 -19.22 -19.77 19.21
N VAL A 432 -19.82 -20.01 20.38
CA VAL A 432 -19.10 -20.05 21.67
C VAL A 432 -19.24 -21.42 22.30
N LYS A 433 -18.10 -22.04 22.63
CA LYS A 433 -17.97 -23.37 23.23
C LYS A 433 -17.26 -23.24 24.57
N PHE A 434 -17.64 -24.05 25.55
CA PHE A 434 -17.00 -24.09 26.86
C PHE A 434 -16.71 -25.52 27.33
N ARG A 435 -15.62 -25.69 28.09
CA ARG A 435 -15.18 -26.95 28.67
C ARG A 435 -14.62 -26.68 30.07
N LEU A 436 -15.11 -27.41 31.08
CA LEU A 436 -14.48 -27.39 32.41
C LEU A 436 -13.06 -27.96 32.32
N PHE A 437 -12.09 -27.23 32.86
CA PHE A 437 -10.71 -27.67 32.93
C PHE A 437 -10.54 -28.73 34.04
N GLY A 438 -9.44 -29.50 33.98
CA GLY A 438 -9.20 -30.64 34.87
C GLY A 438 -9.01 -30.31 36.35
N ASP A 439 -9.00 -29.02 36.72
CA ASP A 439 -8.92 -28.52 38.09
C ASP A 439 -10.30 -28.36 38.78
N GLY A 440 -11.40 -28.42 38.01
CA GLY A 440 -12.75 -28.16 38.50
C GLY A 440 -13.02 -26.71 38.96
N LYS A 441 -12.09 -25.78 38.69
CA LYS A 441 -12.14 -24.36 39.07
C LYS A 441 -12.14 -23.43 37.86
N SER A 442 -11.44 -23.81 36.79
CA SER A 442 -11.24 -23.00 35.60
C SER A 442 -12.09 -23.53 34.45
N THR A 443 -12.66 -22.62 33.64
CA THR A 443 -13.34 -23.00 32.39
C THR A 443 -12.55 -22.49 31.19
N GLU A 444 -12.26 -23.41 30.28
CA GLU A 444 -11.75 -23.16 28.93
C GLU A 444 -12.94 -22.73 28.05
N ILE A 445 -12.88 -21.51 27.50
CA ILE A 445 -13.94 -20.94 26.66
C ILE A 445 -13.35 -20.55 25.31
N ILE A 446 -14.00 -20.98 24.24
CA ILE A 446 -13.57 -20.87 22.85
C ILE A 446 -14.62 -20.07 22.09
N SER A 447 -14.21 -19.02 21.38
CA SER A 447 -15.04 -18.25 20.46
C SER A 447 -14.52 -18.42 19.04
N LEU A 448 -15.40 -18.88 18.16
CA LEU A 448 -15.14 -19.07 16.73
C LEU A 448 -15.91 -18.02 15.94
N LEU A 449 -15.22 -17.12 15.24
CA LEU A 449 -15.86 -16.19 14.30
C LEU A 449 -15.83 -16.79 12.90
N HIS A 450 -17.00 -17.17 12.37
CA HIS A 450 -17.14 -17.71 11.03
C HIS A 450 -17.35 -16.58 10.01
N LEU A 451 -16.45 -16.50 9.02
CA LEU A 451 -16.56 -15.58 7.89
C LEU A 451 -16.78 -16.41 6.62
N THR A 452 -18.02 -16.41 6.13
CA THR A 452 -18.45 -17.16 4.95
C THR A 452 -18.54 -16.28 3.71
N ASP A 453 -18.31 -16.86 2.53
CA ASP A 453 -18.31 -16.17 1.23
C ASP A 453 -17.40 -14.92 1.26
N ILE A 454 -16.09 -15.17 1.36
CA ILE A 454 -15.10 -14.11 1.54
C ILE A 454 -15.14 -13.12 0.37
N GLU A 455 -15.30 -11.84 0.69
CA GLU A 455 -15.35 -10.70 -0.21
C GLU A 455 -14.36 -9.62 0.26
N ASN A 456 -13.98 -8.69 -0.62
CA ASN A 456 -13.10 -7.56 -0.30
C ASN A 456 -13.55 -6.75 0.96
N LYS A 457 -14.84 -6.73 1.29
CA LYS A 457 -15.37 -6.10 2.52
C LYS A 457 -14.89 -6.78 3.82
N HIS A 458 -14.50 -8.04 3.74
CA HIS A 458 -13.94 -8.85 4.84
C HIS A 458 -12.41 -8.70 4.98
N ALA A 459 -11.73 -7.98 4.07
CA ALA A 459 -10.32 -7.62 4.28
C ALA A 459 -10.19 -6.58 5.41
N GLY A 460 -9.22 -6.74 6.31
CA GLY A 460 -9.01 -5.82 7.44
C GLY A 460 -8.35 -6.47 8.65
N LYS A 461 -8.17 -5.69 9.72
CA LYS A 461 -7.55 -6.15 10.98
C LYS A 461 -8.61 -6.59 11.99
N TYR A 462 -8.75 -7.89 12.19
CA TYR A 462 -9.68 -8.48 13.14
C TYR A 462 -9.02 -8.71 14.49
N GLN A 463 -9.81 -8.72 15.56
CA GLN A 463 -9.30 -8.92 16.91
C GLN A 463 -10.38 -9.47 17.83
N CYS A 464 -9.99 -10.40 18.70
CA CYS A 464 -10.84 -10.90 19.77
C CYS A 464 -10.67 -10.07 21.03
N VAL A 465 -11.79 -9.77 21.70
CA VAL A 465 -11.84 -9.07 22.98
C VAL A 465 -12.68 -9.90 23.93
N VAL A 466 -12.06 -10.41 24.99
CA VAL A 466 -12.71 -11.24 26.01
C VAL A 466 -12.84 -10.45 27.32
N SER A 467 -14.02 -10.44 27.93
CA SER A 467 -14.25 -9.72 29.18
C SER A 467 -15.25 -10.36 30.13
N ASN A 468 -15.07 -10.16 31.43
CA ASN A 468 -16.02 -10.55 32.47
C ASN A 468 -16.16 -9.43 33.52
N SER A 469 -16.66 -9.77 34.71
CA SER A 469 -16.88 -8.83 35.82
C SER A 469 -15.59 -8.19 36.35
N TYR A 470 -14.43 -8.82 36.17
CA TYR A 470 -13.13 -8.38 36.70
C TYR A 470 -12.28 -7.58 35.70
N GLY A 471 -12.44 -7.81 34.39
CA GLY A 471 -11.68 -7.03 33.41
C GLY A 471 -11.82 -7.47 31.95
N THR A 472 -10.98 -6.87 31.09
CA THR A 472 -10.97 -7.09 29.63
C THR A 472 -9.57 -7.38 29.13
N THR A 473 -9.45 -8.38 28.26
CA THR A 473 -8.20 -8.86 27.64
C THR A 473 -8.39 -8.91 26.12
N TYR A 474 -7.33 -8.62 25.39
CA TYR A 474 -7.32 -8.40 23.94
C TYR A 474 -6.34 -9.36 23.29
N SER A 475 -6.71 -9.96 22.16
CA SER A 475 -5.78 -10.76 21.36
C SER A 475 -4.87 -9.88 20.50
N GLN A 476 -3.84 -10.48 19.88
CA GLN A 476 -3.19 -9.90 18.71
C GLN A 476 -4.20 -9.62 17.57
N LYS A 477 -3.84 -8.69 16.68
CA LYS A 477 -4.69 -8.20 15.58
C LYS A 477 -4.38 -8.98 14.30
N THR A 478 -5.22 -9.97 13.97
CA THR A 478 -5.06 -10.77 12.74
C THR A 478 -5.41 -9.93 11.51
N THR A 479 -4.54 -9.94 10.49
CA THR A 479 -4.78 -9.23 9.23
C THR A 479 -5.32 -10.19 8.17
N ILE A 480 -6.61 -10.04 7.83
CA ILE A 480 -7.25 -10.82 6.75
C ILE A 480 -7.00 -10.10 5.43
N SER A 481 -6.33 -10.79 4.51
CA SER A 481 -6.07 -10.36 3.13
C SER A 481 -6.91 -11.21 2.18
N VAL A 482 -7.70 -10.55 1.33
CA VAL A 482 -8.61 -11.23 0.40
C VAL A 482 -7.97 -11.34 -0.97
N LEU A 483 -7.66 -12.58 -1.36
CA LEU A 483 -6.99 -12.91 -2.60
C LEU A 483 -8.00 -13.17 -3.73
N VAL A 484 -7.72 -12.66 -4.92
CA VAL A 484 -8.52 -12.87 -6.14
C VAL A 484 -7.60 -13.40 -7.23
N TYR A 485 -7.96 -14.56 -7.81
CA TYR A 485 -7.25 -15.18 -8.92
C TYR A 485 -6.99 -14.20 -10.07
N PRO A 486 -5.82 -14.28 -10.75
CA PRO A 486 -5.59 -13.54 -11.97
C PRO A 486 -6.65 -13.92 -13.02
N THR A 487 -7.07 -12.94 -13.82
CA THR A 487 -8.02 -13.10 -14.92
C THR A 487 -7.58 -12.24 -16.10
N PHE A 488 -7.35 -12.84 -17.27
CA PHE A 488 -6.88 -12.09 -18.44
C PHE A 488 -7.93 -11.09 -18.94
N THR A 489 -7.53 -9.83 -19.07
CA THR A 489 -8.27 -8.77 -19.76
C THR A 489 -7.77 -8.55 -21.18
N LYS A 490 -6.49 -8.89 -21.46
CA LYS A 490 -5.92 -9.04 -22.81
C LYS A 490 -5.13 -10.35 -22.86
N VAL A 491 -5.21 -11.06 -23.98
CA VAL A 491 -4.41 -12.26 -24.26
C VAL A 491 -3.65 -12.11 -25.58
N PRO A 492 -2.45 -12.69 -25.72
CA PRO A 492 -1.75 -12.74 -27.00
C PRO A 492 -2.56 -13.49 -28.06
N LYS A 493 -2.33 -13.14 -29.32
CA LYS A 493 -2.91 -13.76 -30.51
C LYS A 493 -1.78 -14.22 -31.42
N ASN A 494 -2.03 -15.24 -32.24
CA ASN A 494 -1.05 -15.70 -33.22
C ASN A 494 -0.69 -14.56 -34.20
N VAL A 495 0.60 -14.41 -34.51
CA VAL A 495 1.11 -13.35 -35.38
C VAL A 495 1.92 -13.96 -36.53
N THR A 496 1.72 -13.41 -37.73
CA THR A 496 2.55 -13.66 -38.91
C THR A 496 2.98 -12.29 -39.45
N VAL A 497 4.29 -12.12 -39.61
CA VAL A 497 4.93 -10.87 -40.08
C VAL A 497 6.06 -11.22 -41.03
N ARG A 498 6.52 -10.25 -41.82
CA ARG A 498 7.71 -10.42 -42.67
C ARG A 498 9.00 -10.13 -41.90
N ALA A 499 10.09 -10.74 -42.33
CA ALA A 499 11.42 -10.48 -41.79
C ALA A 499 11.76 -8.98 -41.87
N GLY A 500 12.13 -8.39 -40.74
CA GLY A 500 12.37 -6.95 -40.59
C GLY A 500 11.19 -6.13 -40.04
N GLU A 501 9.97 -6.67 -40.00
CA GLU A 501 8.81 -5.99 -39.39
C GLU A 501 8.83 -6.09 -37.85
N THR A 502 7.90 -5.38 -37.19
CA THR A 502 7.76 -5.38 -35.72
C THR A 502 6.57 -6.23 -35.30
N VAL A 503 6.83 -7.23 -34.45
CA VAL A 503 5.79 -8.00 -33.75
C VAL A 503 5.29 -7.20 -32.56
N LYS A 504 3.97 -7.18 -32.35
CA LYS A 504 3.31 -6.67 -31.15
C LYS A 504 2.37 -7.75 -30.58
N TRP A 505 2.50 -8.04 -29.30
CA TRP A 505 1.50 -8.75 -28.51
C TRP A 505 1.01 -7.88 -27.35
N GLU A 506 -0.21 -8.15 -26.89
CA GLU A 506 -0.80 -7.52 -25.72
C GLU A 506 -1.17 -8.61 -24.72
N CYS A 507 -0.84 -8.43 -23.44
CA CYS A 507 -1.23 -9.35 -22.38
C CYS A 507 -1.40 -8.60 -21.06
N ALA A 508 -2.58 -8.69 -20.49
CA ALA A 508 -3.00 -7.96 -19.30
C ALA A 508 -3.88 -8.85 -18.45
N ALA A 509 -3.76 -8.78 -17.13
CA ALA A 509 -4.62 -9.52 -16.21
C ALA A 509 -4.97 -8.70 -14.97
N ASN A 510 -6.19 -8.89 -14.48
CA ASN A 510 -6.68 -8.31 -13.23
C ASN A 510 -6.68 -9.40 -12.14
N GLY A 511 -6.34 -9.03 -10.91
CA GLY A 511 -6.34 -9.90 -9.74
C GLY A 511 -6.07 -9.07 -8.47
N GLU A 512 -6.14 -9.71 -7.30
CA GLU A 512 -5.80 -9.09 -6.01
C GLU A 512 -4.88 -10.02 -5.21
N PRO A 513 -3.64 -9.62 -4.88
CA PRO A 513 -2.92 -8.45 -5.40
C PRO A 513 -2.83 -8.41 -6.94
N PRO A 514 -2.57 -7.24 -7.54
CA PRO A 514 -2.35 -7.12 -8.99
C PRO A 514 -1.28 -8.12 -9.49
N PRO A 515 -1.54 -8.89 -10.55
CA PRO A 515 -0.65 -9.96 -10.97
C PRO A 515 0.58 -9.44 -11.72
N GLU A 516 1.73 -10.07 -11.48
CA GLU A 516 2.93 -9.88 -12.29
C GLU A 516 2.75 -10.57 -13.65
N ILE A 517 3.09 -9.86 -14.73
CA ILE A 517 3.01 -10.35 -16.11
C ILE A 517 4.41 -10.72 -16.59
N ALA A 518 4.62 -11.99 -16.93
CA ALA A 518 5.86 -12.50 -17.50
C ALA A 518 5.64 -13.14 -18.87
N TRP A 519 6.73 -13.34 -19.61
CA TRP A 519 6.72 -13.94 -20.95
C TRP A 519 7.75 -15.05 -21.03
N HIS A 520 7.40 -16.11 -21.76
CA HIS A 520 8.25 -17.27 -22.05
C HIS A 520 8.20 -17.58 -23.55
N LYS A 521 9.28 -18.14 -24.10
CA LYS A 521 9.36 -18.66 -25.47
C LYS A 521 9.66 -20.16 -25.43
N ASP A 522 8.85 -20.93 -26.14
CA ASP A 522 8.96 -22.40 -26.27
C ASP A 522 9.09 -23.14 -24.92
N GLY A 523 8.45 -22.60 -23.87
CA GLY A 523 8.48 -23.13 -22.50
C GLY A 523 9.65 -22.67 -21.63
N GLY A 524 10.54 -21.80 -22.14
CA GLY A 524 11.69 -21.27 -21.40
C GLY A 524 11.87 -19.75 -21.51
N ASN A 525 12.97 -19.25 -20.93
CA ASN A 525 13.27 -17.82 -20.84
C ASN A 525 14.33 -17.35 -21.86
N ASP A 526 14.66 -18.16 -22.87
CA ASP A 526 15.65 -17.79 -23.88
C ASP A 526 15.00 -17.10 -25.08
N PHE A 527 15.30 -15.81 -25.24
CA PHE A 527 14.79 -14.98 -26.32
C PHE A 527 15.94 -14.54 -27.23
N PRO A 528 16.04 -15.06 -28.46
CA PRO A 528 17.03 -14.60 -29.44
C PRO A 528 16.97 -13.07 -29.67
N ALA A 529 15.77 -12.52 -29.73
CA ALA A 529 15.53 -11.08 -29.78
C ALA A 529 16.06 -10.30 -28.55
N ALA A 530 16.10 -10.86 -27.34
CA ALA A 530 16.66 -10.18 -26.17
C ALA A 530 18.18 -10.05 -26.27
N ARG A 531 18.86 -11.12 -26.69
CA ARG A 531 20.32 -11.14 -26.91
C ARG A 531 20.76 -10.06 -27.90
N GLU A 532 19.92 -9.79 -28.91
CA GLU A 532 20.14 -8.75 -29.93
C GLU A 532 19.51 -7.38 -29.59
N ARG A 533 18.96 -7.19 -28.38
CA ARG A 533 18.27 -5.96 -27.92
C ARG A 533 17.08 -5.52 -28.81
N ARG A 534 16.46 -6.46 -29.51
CA ARG A 534 15.27 -6.31 -30.33
C ARG A 534 13.96 -6.58 -29.57
N MET A 535 14.05 -7.21 -28.42
CA MET A 535 12.93 -7.45 -27.51
C MET A 535 12.69 -6.23 -26.62
N GLN A 536 11.43 -5.80 -26.47
CA GLN A 536 11.03 -4.75 -25.52
C GLN A 536 9.74 -5.16 -24.80
N VAL A 537 9.70 -4.95 -23.49
CA VAL A 537 8.49 -5.10 -22.66
C VAL A 537 8.11 -3.71 -22.17
N MET A 538 6.83 -3.35 -22.27
CA MET A 538 6.27 -2.09 -21.75
C MET A 538 5.19 -2.41 -20.71
N PRO A 539 5.56 -2.61 -19.43
CA PRO A 539 4.64 -3.11 -18.39
C PRO A 539 3.47 -2.17 -18.09
N LEU A 540 3.58 -0.88 -18.40
CA LEU A 540 2.52 0.12 -18.19
C LEU A 540 1.46 0.14 -19.30
N ASP A 541 1.74 -0.46 -20.45
CA ASP A 541 0.85 -0.46 -21.63
C ASP A 541 0.25 -1.86 -21.92
N ASP A 542 0.65 -2.87 -21.14
CA ASP A 542 0.40 -4.30 -21.35
C ASP A 542 1.03 -4.89 -22.62
N VAL A 543 2.09 -4.26 -23.17
CA VAL A 543 2.62 -4.58 -24.50
C VAL A 543 3.97 -5.29 -24.48
N PHE A 544 4.10 -6.30 -25.33
CA PHE A 544 5.33 -6.99 -25.65
C PHE A 544 5.68 -6.84 -27.13
N PHE A 545 6.93 -6.45 -27.43
CA PHE A 545 7.41 -6.18 -28.78
C PHE A 545 8.67 -6.98 -29.15
N ILE A 546 8.76 -7.36 -30.43
CA ILE A 546 10.01 -7.74 -31.09
C ILE A 546 10.15 -6.86 -32.35
N ILE A 547 11.08 -5.90 -32.33
CA ILE A 547 11.41 -5.09 -33.52
C ILE A 547 12.33 -5.86 -34.46
N ASN A 548 12.27 -5.61 -35.77
CA ASN A 548 13.14 -6.23 -36.76
C ASN A 548 13.17 -7.77 -36.62
N ALA A 549 11.99 -8.38 -36.76
CA ALA A 549 11.77 -9.81 -36.54
C ALA A 549 12.59 -10.67 -37.51
N LYS A 550 13.12 -11.79 -37.00
CA LYS A 550 13.96 -12.74 -37.74
C LYS A 550 13.38 -14.15 -37.68
N PRO A 551 13.69 -15.04 -38.64
CA PRO A 551 13.30 -16.46 -38.59
C PRO A 551 13.63 -17.19 -37.29
N ILE A 552 14.71 -16.81 -36.58
CA ILE A 552 15.10 -17.41 -35.29
C ILE A 552 14.19 -17.00 -34.12
N ASP A 553 13.39 -15.94 -34.27
CA ASP A 553 12.41 -15.52 -33.26
C ASP A 553 11.12 -16.36 -33.31
N MET A 554 10.88 -17.13 -34.39
CA MET A 554 9.70 -18.00 -34.50
C MET A 554 9.60 -19.01 -33.35
N GLY A 555 8.38 -19.30 -32.92
CA GLY A 555 8.10 -20.23 -31.81
C GLY A 555 6.73 -19.99 -31.19
N MET A 556 6.46 -20.66 -30.08
CA MET A 556 5.30 -20.43 -29.22
C MET A 556 5.67 -19.50 -28.07
N TYR A 557 5.01 -18.35 -28.00
CA TYR A 557 5.13 -17.40 -26.91
C TYR A 557 4.01 -17.63 -25.91
N SER A 558 4.36 -17.71 -24.63
CA SER A 558 3.41 -17.81 -23.53
C SER A 558 3.49 -16.57 -22.66
N CYS A 559 2.36 -15.92 -22.44
CA CYS A 559 2.22 -14.91 -21.39
C CYS A 559 1.71 -15.59 -20.12
N THR A 560 2.37 -15.36 -19.00
CA THR A 560 1.97 -15.80 -17.65
C THR A 560 1.52 -14.61 -16.82
N ALA A 561 0.49 -14.81 -16.00
CA ALA A 561 0.03 -13.82 -15.02
C ALA A 561 -0.08 -14.48 -13.64
N HIS A 562 0.67 -13.97 -12.67
CA HIS A 562 0.84 -14.59 -11.35
C HIS A 562 0.54 -13.62 -10.20
N ASN A 563 -0.22 -14.08 -9.20
CA ASN A 563 -0.28 -13.47 -7.87
C ASN A 563 -0.37 -14.56 -6.79
N GLN A 564 -0.52 -14.15 -5.53
CA GLN A 564 -0.61 -15.05 -4.37
C GLN A 564 -1.80 -16.03 -4.42
N ALA A 565 -2.86 -15.76 -5.21
CA ALA A 565 -3.95 -16.72 -5.41
C ALA A 565 -3.56 -17.85 -6.37
N GLY A 566 -2.74 -17.57 -7.40
CA GLY A 566 -2.33 -18.57 -8.37
C GLY A 566 -1.67 -18.03 -9.63
N LEU A 567 -1.66 -18.87 -10.67
CA LEU A 567 -0.99 -18.64 -11.95
C LEU A 567 -1.95 -18.99 -13.09
N ILE A 568 -2.04 -18.13 -14.11
CA ILE A 568 -2.68 -18.43 -15.39
C ILE A 568 -1.71 -18.17 -16.54
N PHE A 569 -1.95 -18.78 -17.70
CA PHE A 569 -1.13 -18.58 -18.90
C PHE A 569 -1.97 -18.57 -20.19
N ALA A 570 -1.48 -17.86 -21.21
CA ALA A 570 -2.09 -17.78 -22.54
C ALA A 570 -1.01 -17.80 -23.63
N ASN A 571 -1.21 -18.62 -24.67
CA ASN A 571 -0.20 -18.91 -25.69
C ASN A 571 -0.55 -18.34 -27.06
N ALA A 572 0.47 -17.96 -27.83
CA ALA A 572 0.37 -17.57 -29.23
C ALA A 572 1.59 -18.03 -30.04
N SER A 573 1.42 -18.30 -31.33
CA SER A 573 2.54 -18.57 -32.25
C SER A 573 3.07 -17.30 -32.94
N LEU A 574 4.37 -17.29 -33.23
CA LEU A 574 5.02 -16.36 -34.16
C LEU A 574 5.54 -17.10 -35.38
N ILE A 575 5.14 -16.63 -36.56
CA ILE A 575 5.72 -17.00 -37.86
C ILE A 575 6.36 -15.74 -38.47
N VAL A 576 7.60 -15.87 -38.95
CA VAL A 576 8.34 -14.79 -39.63
C VAL A 576 8.61 -15.22 -41.06
N GLU A 577 7.89 -14.59 -42.00
CA GLU A 577 7.97 -14.87 -43.43
C GLU A 577 9.18 -14.19 -44.08
N GLU A 578 9.87 -14.89 -44.96
CA GLU A 578 11.10 -14.46 -45.62
C GLU A 578 11.00 -14.76 -47.12
N ARG A 579 11.30 -13.76 -47.96
CA ARG A 579 11.37 -13.94 -49.42
C ARG A 579 12.37 -15.04 -49.80
N PRO A 580 12.27 -15.65 -51.00
CA PRO A 580 13.29 -16.57 -51.46
C PRO A 580 14.65 -15.86 -51.56
N SER A 581 15.71 -16.60 -51.22
CA SER A 581 17.09 -16.14 -51.34
C SER A 581 18.03 -17.32 -51.55
N LEU A 582 19.16 -17.07 -52.21
CA LEU A 582 20.21 -18.07 -52.43
C LEU A 582 21.18 -18.07 -51.25
N GLU A 583 21.49 -19.24 -50.67
CA GLU A 583 22.51 -19.36 -49.62
C GLU A 583 23.89 -18.88 -50.08
N LYS A 584 24.19 -19.13 -51.36
CA LYS A 584 25.38 -18.69 -52.08
C LYS A 584 24.96 -18.43 -53.51
N ARG A 585 25.51 -17.39 -54.13
CA ARG A 585 25.36 -17.19 -55.58
C ARG A 585 25.85 -18.44 -56.30
N MET A 586 25.11 -18.85 -57.32
CA MET A 586 25.59 -19.84 -58.28
C MET A 586 26.89 -19.34 -58.93
N VAL A 587 27.75 -20.28 -59.32
CA VAL A 587 29.09 -20.00 -59.85
C VAL A 587 29.17 -20.56 -61.26
N ASP A 588 29.75 -19.80 -62.18
CA ASP A 588 30.04 -20.25 -63.55
C ASP A 588 31.01 -21.43 -63.52
N LYS A 589 30.89 -22.38 -64.46
CA LYS A 589 31.81 -23.53 -64.54
C LYS A 589 32.26 -23.80 -65.96
N GLU A 590 33.56 -24.00 -66.08
CA GLU A 590 34.14 -24.72 -67.20
C GLU A 590 34.23 -26.21 -66.81
N VAL A 591 33.82 -27.10 -67.71
CA VAL A 591 33.77 -28.56 -67.48
C VAL A 591 34.29 -29.25 -68.74
N SER A 592 35.03 -30.34 -68.62
CA SER A 592 35.51 -31.10 -69.78
C SER A 592 34.41 -32.03 -70.27
N ALA A 593 34.24 -32.16 -71.59
CA ALA A 593 33.27 -33.10 -72.14
C ALA A 593 33.52 -34.52 -71.59
N GLY A 594 32.45 -35.21 -71.19
CA GLY A 594 32.47 -36.49 -70.45
C GLY A 594 32.38 -36.36 -68.91
N GLU A 595 32.78 -35.22 -68.33
CA GLU A 595 32.63 -34.98 -66.88
C GLU A 595 31.17 -34.66 -66.52
N HIS A 596 30.84 -34.65 -65.22
CA HIS A 596 29.48 -34.37 -64.74
C HIS A 596 29.33 -32.92 -64.26
N ILE A 597 28.32 -32.20 -64.77
CA ILE A 597 28.02 -30.84 -64.32
C ILE A 597 27.11 -30.93 -63.09
N VAL A 598 27.55 -30.38 -61.95
CA VAL A 598 26.73 -30.25 -60.74
C VAL A 598 26.43 -28.78 -60.47
N LEU A 599 25.17 -28.37 -60.64
CA LEU A 599 24.69 -27.02 -60.31
C LEU A 599 23.99 -27.03 -58.94
N GLN A 600 24.23 -26.00 -58.13
CA GLN A 600 23.66 -25.88 -56.78
C GLN A 600 22.91 -24.56 -56.62
N CYS A 601 21.60 -24.66 -56.46
CA CYS A 601 20.67 -23.57 -56.16
C CYS A 601 20.07 -23.82 -54.76
N LYS A 602 20.93 -23.72 -53.73
CA LYS A 602 20.48 -23.88 -52.33
C LYS A 602 19.70 -22.66 -51.91
N ALA A 603 18.43 -22.86 -51.61
CA ALA A 603 17.46 -21.80 -51.37
C ALA A 603 17.03 -21.73 -49.89
N LYS A 604 16.87 -20.51 -49.40
CA LYS A 604 16.23 -20.13 -48.13
C LYS A 604 15.00 -19.26 -48.41
N GLY A 605 14.12 -19.16 -47.43
CA GLY A 605 12.84 -18.45 -47.50
C GLY A 605 11.76 -19.16 -46.69
N ILE A 606 10.78 -18.40 -46.22
CA ILE A 606 9.66 -18.86 -45.39
C ILE A 606 8.37 -18.22 -45.95
N PRO A 607 7.39 -18.98 -46.46
CA PRO A 607 7.38 -20.43 -46.65
C PRO A 607 8.54 -20.95 -47.54
N LYS A 608 8.87 -22.24 -47.40
CA LYS A 608 9.97 -22.87 -48.15
C LYS A 608 9.76 -22.69 -49.67
N PRO A 609 10.74 -22.13 -50.41
CA PRO A 609 10.54 -21.81 -51.81
C PRO A 609 10.49 -23.05 -52.70
N THR A 610 9.63 -23.01 -53.71
CA THR A 610 9.64 -23.93 -54.85
C THR A 610 10.78 -23.56 -55.81
N ILE A 611 11.34 -24.55 -56.52
CA ILE A 611 12.53 -24.38 -57.36
C ILE A 611 12.29 -24.96 -58.75
N THR A 612 12.45 -24.11 -59.76
CA THR A 612 12.32 -24.45 -61.19
C THR A 612 13.64 -24.12 -61.90
N TRP A 613 14.13 -25.03 -62.74
CA TRP A 613 15.39 -24.85 -63.47
C TRP A 613 15.15 -24.60 -64.95
N LEU A 614 15.90 -23.65 -65.51
CA LEU A 614 15.88 -23.31 -66.93
C LEU A 614 17.29 -23.34 -67.51
N LYS A 615 17.41 -23.68 -68.80
CA LYS A 615 18.63 -23.57 -69.61
C LYS A 615 18.31 -22.71 -70.83
N ASP A 616 19.01 -21.59 -70.97
CA ASP A 616 18.87 -20.65 -72.10
C ASP A 616 17.42 -20.16 -72.36
N GLY A 617 16.58 -20.20 -71.31
CA GLY A 617 15.15 -19.82 -71.34
C GLY A 617 14.17 -20.99 -71.32
N GLU A 618 14.61 -22.22 -71.60
CA GLU A 618 13.75 -23.42 -71.66
C GLU A 618 13.78 -24.24 -70.37
N LEU A 619 12.65 -24.88 -70.02
CA LEU A 619 12.51 -25.67 -68.79
C LEU A 619 13.37 -26.95 -68.84
N ILE A 620 14.22 -27.16 -67.82
CA ILE A 620 14.96 -28.41 -67.66
C ILE A 620 14.04 -29.47 -67.05
N ILE A 621 13.67 -30.47 -67.84
CA ILE A 621 12.90 -31.64 -67.40
C ILE A 621 13.82 -32.79 -66.96
N PRO A 622 13.37 -33.69 -66.06
CA PRO A 622 14.12 -34.91 -65.72
C PRO A 622 14.34 -35.80 -66.95
N THR A 623 15.57 -36.30 -67.11
CA THR A 623 15.96 -37.22 -68.20
C THR A 623 17.04 -38.17 -67.71
N GLU A 624 17.41 -39.19 -68.49
CA GLU A 624 18.50 -40.14 -68.17
C GLU A 624 19.87 -39.45 -67.96
N ARG A 625 20.04 -38.20 -68.41
CA ARG A 625 21.22 -37.37 -68.08
C ARG A 625 20.96 -36.28 -67.03
N HIS A 626 19.72 -35.87 -66.78
CA HIS A 626 19.38 -34.72 -65.90
C HIS A 626 18.65 -35.16 -64.63
N PHE A 627 19.34 -35.11 -63.50
CA PHE A 627 18.84 -35.58 -62.19
C PHE A 627 18.69 -34.41 -61.22
N PHE A 628 17.53 -34.33 -60.55
CA PHE A 628 17.25 -33.33 -59.51
C PHE A 628 17.33 -33.97 -58.12
N ILE A 629 18.03 -33.31 -57.19
CA ILE A 629 18.31 -33.84 -55.85
C ILE A 629 18.09 -32.75 -54.79
N HIS A 630 17.70 -33.15 -53.58
CA HIS A 630 17.36 -32.28 -52.45
C HIS A 630 16.24 -31.28 -52.80
N GLU A 631 15.06 -31.79 -53.18
CA GLU A 631 13.89 -30.96 -53.56
C GLU A 631 14.25 -29.87 -54.59
N ASN A 632 14.83 -30.31 -55.71
CA ASN A 632 15.32 -29.46 -56.80
C ASN A 632 16.43 -28.46 -56.43
N GLN A 633 17.00 -28.45 -55.21
CA GLN A 633 18.13 -27.55 -54.87
C GLN A 633 19.42 -27.85 -55.65
N MET A 634 19.56 -29.04 -56.25
CA MET A 634 20.67 -29.36 -57.14
C MET A 634 20.16 -30.04 -58.40
N VAL A 635 20.75 -29.69 -59.55
CA VAL A 635 20.64 -30.46 -60.79
C VAL A 635 22.01 -30.99 -61.19
N ILE A 636 22.06 -32.26 -61.56
CA ILE A 636 23.25 -32.96 -62.05
C ILE A 636 23.01 -33.34 -63.51
N ILE A 637 23.94 -32.96 -64.38
CA ILE A 637 24.00 -33.35 -65.79
C ILE A 637 25.13 -34.37 -65.94
N VAL A 638 24.77 -35.60 -66.26
CA VAL A 638 25.68 -36.72 -66.47
C VAL A 638 26.18 -36.72 -67.92
N ASP A 639 27.43 -37.14 -68.13
CA ASP A 639 28.12 -37.20 -69.42
C ASP A 639 27.98 -35.90 -70.24
N SER A 640 28.69 -34.85 -69.82
CA SER A 640 28.50 -33.51 -70.40
C SER A 640 28.98 -33.42 -71.85
N VAL A 641 28.11 -32.88 -72.70
CA VAL A 641 28.37 -32.66 -74.13
C VAL A 641 28.41 -31.17 -74.46
N GLN A 642 28.97 -30.79 -75.62
CA GLN A 642 29.18 -29.37 -75.96
C GLN A 642 27.87 -28.55 -75.95
N SER A 643 26.73 -29.15 -76.30
CA SER A 643 25.39 -28.54 -76.25
C SER A 643 24.84 -28.28 -74.84
N ASP A 644 25.45 -28.87 -73.80
CA ASP A 644 25.10 -28.57 -72.41
C ASP A 644 25.72 -27.23 -71.96
N SER A 645 26.57 -26.61 -72.77
CA SER A 645 26.97 -25.20 -72.58
C SER A 645 25.75 -24.29 -72.69
N GLY A 646 25.69 -23.23 -71.89
CA GLY A 646 24.55 -22.31 -71.85
C GLY A 646 24.53 -21.45 -70.59
N ASN A 647 23.51 -20.60 -70.46
CA ASN A 647 23.19 -19.88 -69.24
C ASN A 647 22.07 -20.64 -68.52
N TYR A 648 22.37 -21.13 -67.32
CA TYR A 648 21.44 -21.85 -66.46
C TYR A 648 20.86 -20.91 -65.43
N GLU A 649 19.54 -20.90 -65.33
CA GLU A 649 18.80 -20.13 -64.33
C GLU A 649 18.07 -21.08 -63.37
N CYS A 650 18.02 -20.73 -62.09
CA CYS A 650 17.07 -21.33 -61.15
C CYS A 650 16.14 -20.25 -60.63
N TYR A 651 14.84 -20.47 -60.82
CA TYR A 651 13.76 -19.61 -60.36
C TYR A 651 13.27 -20.12 -59.00
N LEU A 652 13.26 -19.25 -58.01
CA LEU A 652 12.84 -19.53 -56.64
C LEU A 652 11.56 -18.75 -56.34
N ASN A 653 10.48 -19.42 -55.92
CA ASN A 653 9.17 -18.79 -55.66
C ASN A 653 8.60 -19.20 -54.30
N ASN A 654 8.12 -18.24 -53.52
CA ASN A 654 7.16 -18.46 -52.42
C ASN A 654 6.08 -17.36 -52.39
N SER A 655 5.15 -17.43 -51.44
CA SER A 655 4.04 -16.47 -51.27
C SER A 655 4.45 -15.01 -51.01
N ILE A 656 5.74 -14.74 -50.78
CA ILE A 656 6.30 -13.42 -50.45
C ILE A 656 6.99 -12.79 -51.67
N GLY A 657 7.38 -13.60 -52.67
CA GLY A 657 7.99 -13.14 -53.92
C GLY A 657 8.96 -14.17 -54.51
N ASP A 658 9.85 -13.68 -55.38
CA ASP A 658 10.73 -14.49 -56.22
C ASP A 658 12.21 -14.07 -56.15
N GLU A 659 13.11 -15.00 -56.51
CA GLU A 659 14.56 -14.78 -56.66
C GLU A 659 15.10 -15.64 -57.83
N ILE A 660 16.15 -15.19 -58.53
CA ILE A 660 16.73 -15.90 -59.69
C ILE A 660 18.24 -16.10 -59.54
N GLY A 661 18.66 -17.36 -59.40
CA GLY A 661 20.07 -17.76 -59.52
C GLY A 661 20.49 -17.92 -60.98
N ARG A 662 21.76 -17.61 -61.28
CA ARG A 662 22.35 -17.68 -62.64
C ARG A 662 23.75 -18.28 -62.61
N SER A 663 24.06 -19.17 -63.55
CA SER A 663 25.41 -19.69 -63.81
C SER A 663 25.60 -19.91 -65.31
N ARG A 664 26.74 -19.50 -65.86
CA ARG A 664 27.18 -19.90 -67.20
C ARG A 664 27.98 -21.18 -67.13
N ILE A 665 27.63 -22.14 -67.99
CA ILE A 665 28.38 -23.38 -68.19
C ILE A 665 29.02 -23.38 -69.57
N VAL A 666 30.30 -23.75 -69.61
CA VAL A 666 31.10 -23.91 -70.84
C VAL A 666 31.71 -25.30 -70.84
N VAL A 667 31.19 -26.18 -71.69
CA VAL A 667 31.76 -27.53 -71.86
C VAL A 667 32.90 -27.46 -72.88
N LYS A 668 34.13 -27.63 -72.40
CA LYS A 668 35.33 -27.65 -73.23
C LYS A 668 35.47 -29.00 -73.94
N PRO A 669 35.84 -29.03 -75.23
CA PRO A 669 36.08 -30.28 -75.94
C PRO A 669 37.23 -31.05 -75.27
N HIS A 670 37.12 -32.38 -75.22
CA HIS A 670 38.07 -33.23 -74.51
C HIS A 670 39.42 -33.28 -75.26
N THR A 671 40.34 -32.38 -74.90
CA THR A 671 41.68 -32.32 -75.51
C THR A 671 42.56 -33.44 -74.97
N TYR A 672 42.72 -34.51 -75.75
CA TYR A 672 43.74 -35.53 -75.51
C TYR A 672 45.13 -34.92 -75.64
N ASP A 673 45.70 -34.43 -74.53
CA ASP A 673 47.07 -33.97 -74.47
C ASP A 673 48.03 -35.17 -74.56
N THR A 674 48.48 -35.45 -75.79
CA THR A 674 49.40 -36.54 -76.12
C THR A 674 50.78 -36.41 -75.45
N SER A 675 51.11 -35.24 -74.86
CA SER A 675 52.32 -35.04 -74.06
C SER A 675 52.42 -36.05 -72.90
N ASN A 676 51.35 -36.18 -72.12
CA ASN A 676 51.35 -37.01 -70.91
C ASN A 676 51.41 -38.51 -71.21
N MET A 677 50.87 -38.96 -72.34
CA MET A 677 50.90 -40.37 -72.75
C MET A 677 52.34 -40.85 -73.02
N MET A 678 53.16 -40.03 -73.67
CA MET A 678 54.59 -40.36 -73.90
C MET A 678 55.38 -40.33 -72.59
N GLY A 679 55.09 -39.40 -71.68
CA GLY A 679 55.70 -39.35 -70.35
C GLY A 679 55.43 -40.63 -69.53
N ILE A 680 54.18 -41.10 -69.49
CA ILE A 680 53.78 -42.32 -68.77
C ILE A 680 54.43 -43.58 -69.38
N ILE A 681 54.55 -43.65 -70.71
CA ILE A 681 55.23 -44.77 -71.39
C ILE A 681 56.72 -44.79 -71.02
N ILE A 682 57.42 -43.65 -71.05
CA ILE A 682 58.83 -43.56 -70.66
C ILE A 682 59.03 -43.95 -69.19
N ILE A 683 58.19 -43.43 -68.27
CA ILE A 683 58.28 -43.73 -66.83
C ILE A 683 58.04 -45.23 -66.55
N SER A 684 57.02 -45.85 -67.18
CA SER A 684 56.75 -47.28 -66.98
C SER A 684 57.88 -48.18 -67.49
N VAL A 685 58.46 -47.89 -68.67
CA VAL A 685 59.63 -48.62 -69.20
C VAL A 685 60.85 -48.48 -68.27
N VAL A 686 61.14 -47.27 -67.77
CA VAL A 686 62.25 -47.04 -66.83
C VAL A 686 62.01 -47.77 -65.50
N CYS A 687 60.80 -47.72 -64.94
CA CYS A 687 60.46 -48.48 -63.72
C CYS A 687 60.63 -49.99 -63.91
N CYS A 688 60.21 -50.56 -65.05
CA CYS A 688 60.43 -51.98 -65.34
C CYS A 688 61.93 -52.35 -65.44
N ALA A 689 62.75 -51.50 -66.07
CA ALA A 689 64.20 -51.71 -66.15
C ALA A 689 64.90 -51.62 -64.77
N VAL A 690 64.47 -50.69 -63.91
CA VAL A 690 65.02 -50.55 -62.56
C VAL A 690 64.59 -51.71 -61.65
N LEU A 691 63.32 -52.11 -61.68
CA LEU A 691 62.81 -53.23 -60.86
C LEU A 691 63.47 -54.57 -61.22
N THR A 692 63.63 -54.87 -62.51
CA THR A 692 64.33 -56.09 -62.96
C THR A 692 65.80 -56.11 -62.57
N SER A 693 66.46 -54.94 -62.56
CA SER A 693 67.85 -54.80 -62.09
C SER A 693 67.98 -55.03 -60.57
N ILE A 694 67.05 -54.50 -59.77
CA ILE A 694 67.03 -54.69 -58.31
C ILE A 694 66.81 -56.17 -57.95
N ILE A 695 65.94 -56.89 -58.67
CA ILE A 695 65.71 -58.32 -58.46
C ILE A 695 67.00 -59.13 -58.63
N TRP A 696 67.81 -58.85 -59.65
CA TRP A 696 69.12 -59.50 -59.84
C TRP A 696 70.11 -59.17 -58.71
N VAL A 697 70.15 -57.93 -58.20
CA VAL A 697 70.98 -57.57 -57.05
C VAL A 697 70.57 -58.34 -55.80
N VAL A 698 69.26 -58.51 -55.54
CA VAL A 698 68.76 -59.31 -54.41
C VAL A 698 69.13 -60.78 -54.54
N ILE A 699 69.06 -61.37 -55.74
CA ILE A 699 69.45 -62.77 -56.00
C ILE A 699 70.96 -62.98 -55.74
N ILE A 700 71.81 -62.05 -56.19
CA ILE A 700 73.26 -62.09 -55.96
C ILE A 700 73.60 -61.88 -54.47
N TYR A 701 72.87 -61.00 -53.77
CA TYR A 701 73.02 -60.80 -52.32
C TYR A 701 72.61 -62.04 -51.51
N GLN A 702 71.48 -62.67 -51.83
CA GLN A 702 71.03 -63.87 -51.10
C GLN A 702 71.90 -65.11 -51.36
N THR A 703 72.46 -65.27 -52.56
CA THR A 703 73.41 -66.36 -52.85
C THR A 703 74.74 -66.19 -52.11
N ARG A 704 75.23 -64.95 -51.92
CA ARG A 704 76.41 -64.69 -51.06
C ARG A 704 76.12 -64.80 -49.57
N ARG A 705 74.95 -64.37 -49.10
CA ARG A 705 74.56 -64.43 -47.67
C ARG A 705 74.40 -65.86 -47.14
N LYS A 706 74.09 -66.85 -47.99
CA LYS A 706 73.96 -68.26 -47.61
C LYS A 706 75.28 -68.99 -47.27
N ILE A 707 76.44 -68.35 -47.43
CA ILE A 707 77.76 -68.98 -47.19
C ILE A 707 78.41 -68.51 -45.87
N ALA A 708 77.89 -67.47 -45.22
CA ALA A 708 78.59 -66.73 -44.16
C ALA A 708 77.92 -66.76 -42.77
N THR A 709 77.02 -67.72 -42.49
CA THR A 709 76.36 -67.80 -41.17
C THR A 709 75.88 -69.21 -40.77
N GLN A 710 76.74 -70.21 -40.98
CA GLN A 710 76.85 -71.30 -39.98
C GLN A 710 77.85 -70.85 -38.90
N VAL A 711 77.77 -71.46 -37.70
CA VAL A 711 78.47 -71.14 -36.44
C VAL A 711 77.68 -70.18 -35.52
N ILE A 712 77.71 -70.52 -34.22
CA ILE A 712 76.93 -69.98 -33.08
C ILE A 712 75.43 -70.35 -33.12
N GLN A 713 75.12 -71.44 -32.40
CA GLN A 713 73.79 -71.79 -31.89
C GLN A 713 73.59 -71.15 -30.50
N THR A 714 72.65 -71.68 -29.69
CA THR A 714 72.38 -71.39 -28.25
C THR A 714 71.90 -69.96 -27.96
N GLU A 715 70.80 -69.71 -27.22
CA GLU A 715 69.88 -70.55 -26.40
C GLU A 715 68.43 -70.02 -26.58
N MET A 716 67.35 -70.83 -26.51
CA MET A 716 66.52 -71.19 -25.33
C MET A 716 66.00 -69.95 -24.54
N GLN A 717 64.72 -69.84 -24.09
CA GLN A 717 63.58 -70.77 -24.04
C GLN A 717 62.22 -70.01 -23.92
N GLU A 718 61.09 -70.76 -23.84
CA GLU A 718 59.74 -70.52 -23.24
C GLU A 718 59.27 -69.10 -22.75
N ILE A 719 58.00 -68.61 -22.91
CA ILE A 719 56.64 -69.13 -22.61
C ILE A 719 56.36 -69.23 -21.08
N PRO A 720 55.23 -68.74 -20.48
CA PRO A 720 54.23 -67.71 -20.86
C PRO A 720 53.71 -66.80 -19.69
N ASP A 721 52.64 -66.01 -19.96
CA ASP A 721 51.44 -65.75 -19.11
C ASP A 721 51.38 -64.69 -17.95
N SER A 722 50.15 -64.14 -17.79
CA SER A 722 49.55 -63.41 -16.64
C SER A 722 50.05 -61.99 -16.27
N GLY A 723 49.27 -61.19 -15.50
CA GLY A 723 49.89 -60.03 -14.80
C GLY A 723 49.10 -58.80 -14.27
N ASP A 724 47.82 -58.56 -14.56
CA ASP A 724 46.98 -57.49 -13.95
C ASP A 724 47.49 -56.01 -14.04
N ARG A 725 46.80 -55.08 -13.34
CA ARG A 725 46.82 -53.61 -13.46
C ARG A 725 47.87 -52.91 -12.58
N SER A 726 48.42 -51.80 -13.09
CA SER A 726 48.38 -50.50 -12.38
C SER A 726 48.73 -49.31 -13.30
N ARG A 727 48.57 -48.09 -12.78
CA ARG A 727 48.50 -46.83 -13.56
C ARG A 727 49.80 -45.98 -13.55
N THR A 728 49.89 -45.16 -14.61
CA THR A 728 50.35 -43.75 -14.66
C THR A 728 51.84 -43.34 -14.69
N LEU A 729 52.09 -42.48 -15.70
CA LEU A 729 52.89 -41.23 -15.71
C LEU A 729 54.42 -41.26 -15.96
N GLN A 730 54.76 -40.75 -17.16
CA GLN A 730 55.72 -39.67 -17.46
C GLN A 730 57.09 -39.62 -16.76
N LEU A 731 58.15 -39.47 -17.56
CA LEU A 731 59.36 -38.73 -17.17
C LEU A 731 60.21 -38.31 -18.38
N GLN A 732 60.54 -37.01 -18.48
CA GLN A 732 61.81 -36.45 -18.96
C GLN A 732 61.75 -34.89 -18.90
N HIS A 733 62.73 -34.16 -18.36
CA HIS A 733 63.87 -34.62 -17.52
C HIS A 733 64.39 -33.48 -16.62
N HIS A 734 65.22 -33.83 -15.63
CA HIS A 734 65.86 -32.88 -14.69
C HIS A 734 67.00 -32.05 -15.30
N LEU A 735 67.35 -30.94 -14.65
CA LEU A 735 68.61 -30.83 -13.87
C LEU A 735 68.55 -29.69 -12.81
N TYR A 736 69.14 -29.95 -11.64
CA TYR A 736 69.43 -29.04 -10.51
C TYR A 736 70.93 -28.61 -10.61
N PRO A 737 71.50 -27.68 -9.79
CA PRO A 737 71.00 -27.08 -8.54
C PRO A 737 70.97 -25.51 -8.61
N ASP A 738 71.00 -24.64 -7.57
CA ASP A 738 71.28 -24.78 -6.12
C ASP A 738 70.57 -23.68 -5.26
N ASN A 739 71.11 -23.34 -4.07
CA ASN A 739 70.42 -22.72 -2.94
C ASN A 739 70.96 -21.34 -2.44
N VAL A 740 70.06 -20.56 -1.78
CA VAL A 740 70.26 -19.79 -0.50
C VAL A 740 71.26 -18.59 -0.49
N SER A 741 70.99 -17.41 0.12
CA SER A 741 69.76 -16.84 0.75
C SER A 741 69.84 -15.30 0.98
N ASP A 742 68.68 -14.70 1.30
CA ASP A 742 68.43 -13.48 2.12
C ASP A 742 68.73 -12.02 1.67
N GLN A 743 67.65 -11.21 1.74
CA GLN A 743 67.52 -9.82 2.24
C GLN A 743 68.14 -8.57 1.56
N SER A 744 67.28 -7.79 0.89
CA SER A 744 67.08 -6.31 1.06
C SER A 744 65.77 -5.88 0.34
N SER A 745 64.85 -5.09 0.91
CA SER A 745 64.82 -3.60 1.00
C SER A 745 64.94 -2.92 -0.39
N CYS A 746 63.97 -2.17 -0.94
CA CYS A 746 63.05 -1.14 -0.38
C CYS A 746 61.71 -1.07 -1.19
N LYS A 747 60.54 -0.66 -0.62
CA LYS A 747 59.92 0.71 -0.61
C LYS A 747 59.70 1.36 -1.99
N ASP A 748 58.62 2.08 -2.30
CA ASP A 748 57.29 2.39 -1.70
C ASP A 748 56.29 2.52 -2.90
N SER A 749 54.96 2.58 -2.85
CA SER A 749 53.88 2.78 -1.85
C SER A 749 52.63 1.95 -2.34
N GLY A 750 51.38 1.97 -1.86
CA GLY A 750 50.57 2.80 -0.94
C GLY A 750 49.50 3.58 -1.72
N THR A 751 48.19 3.54 -1.42
CA THR A 751 47.38 3.02 -0.29
C THR A 751 46.06 2.43 -0.84
N GLY A 752 45.26 1.56 -0.20
CA GLY A 752 45.09 1.17 1.21
C GLY A 752 43.59 1.29 1.55
N ASP A 753 42.79 0.23 1.52
CA ASP A 753 42.48 -0.69 2.64
C ASP A 753 42.09 0.04 3.95
N SER A 754 40.91 -0.18 4.54
CA SER A 754 40.61 -1.38 5.37
C SER A 754 39.17 -1.34 5.94
N ALA A 755 38.56 -2.40 6.51
CA ALA A 755 38.65 -3.86 6.34
C ALA A 755 37.67 -4.60 7.31
N LYS A 756 37.34 -5.87 7.01
CA LYS A 756 36.92 -6.95 7.95
C LYS A 756 35.50 -6.84 8.58
N ARG A 757 34.83 -7.93 9.00
CA ARG A 757 35.25 -9.35 9.15
C ARG A 757 34.06 -10.34 9.11
N SER A 758 34.24 -11.50 8.45
CA SER A 758 33.71 -12.86 8.78
C SER A 758 32.17 -13.09 8.90
N SER A 759 31.60 -14.29 8.73
CA SER A 759 32.20 -15.65 8.71
C SER A 759 31.45 -16.68 7.82
N ASP A 760 32.09 -17.85 7.68
CA ASP A 760 31.54 -19.21 7.46
C ASP A 760 30.89 -19.65 6.13
N ASN A 761 30.91 -20.98 5.95
CA ASN A 761 30.52 -21.71 4.75
C ASN A 761 29.23 -22.52 5.01
N LEU A 762 28.47 -22.83 3.96
CA LEU A 762 28.07 -24.20 3.57
C LEU A 762 27.30 -24.19 2.24
N ALA A 763 27.17 -25.35 1.60
CA ALA A 763 26.45 -25.55 0.33
C ALA A 763 25.14 -26.34 0.55
N PRO A 764 24.18 -26.27 -0.39
CA PRO A 764 23.09 -27.25 -0.51
C PRO A 764 23.40 -28.31 -1.57
N GLU A 765 22.92 -29.53 -1.35
CA GLU A 765 23.04 -30.68 -2.28
C GLU A 765 21.83 -30.80 -3.22
N GLU A 766 21.98 -31.58 -4.30
CA GLU A 766 20.87 -32.01 -5.15
C GLU A 766 20.03 -33.08 -4.45
N PHE A 767 18.72 -33.14 -4.74
CA PHE A 767 17.88 -34.30 -4.38
C PHE A 767 17.05 -34.79 -5.57
N THR A 768 16.91 -36.11 -5.66
CA THR A 768 16.47 -36.83 -6.86
C THR A 768 15.00 -37.25 -6.83
N MET A 769 14.41 -37.42 -8.01
CA MET A 769 13.11 -38.08 -8.16
C MET A 769 13.23 -39.58 -7.89
N VAL A 770 12.23 -40.15 -7.21
CA VAL A 770 12.04 -41.59 -7.05
C VAL A 770 10.85 -42.02 -7.91
N VAL A 771 11.04 -43.08 -8.70
CA VAL A 771 9.99 -43.80 -9.43
C VAL A 771 9.81 -45.16 -8.77
N SER A 772 8.57 -45.64 -8.68
CA SER A 772 8.26 -46.97 -8.16
C SER A 772 7.08 -47.60 -8.91
N ASP A 773 7.36 -48.61 -9.72
CA ASP A 773 6.36 -49.44 -10.39
C ASP A 773 5.88 -50.58 -9.50
N SER A 774 4.61 -50.97 -9.65
CA SER A 774 4.13 -52.33 -9.32
C SER A 774 2.80 -52.62 -10.03
N ASP A 775 2.78 -53.59 -10.93
CA ASP A 775 1.61 -53.97 -11.73
C ASP A 775 0.46 -54.58 -10.90
N THR A 776 -0.79 -54.41 -11.37
CA THR A 776 -1.79 -55.51 -11.40
C THR A 776 -2.99 -55.20 -12.30
N GLU A 777 -3.15 -55.98 -13.36
CA GLU A 777 -4.37 -56.13 -14.19
C GLU A 777 -5.01 -57.52 -13.90
N PRO A 778 -6.17 -57.94 -14.48
CA PRO A 778 -7.12 -57.22 -15.37
C PRO A 778 -8.62 -57.35 -14.97
N ASN A 779 -9.52 -56.55 -15.59
CA ASN A 779 -10.63 -57.03 -16.46
C ASN A 779 -11.72 -55.98 -16.83
N ASN A 780 -12.32 -56.19 -18.01
CA ASN A 780 -13.68 -55.83 -18.45
C ASN A 780 -14.20 -54.36 -18.45
N SER A 781 -13.93 -53.68 -19.58
CA SER A 781 -14.92 -53.40 -20.67
C SER A 781 -16.13 -52.43 -20.51
N GLN A 782 -16.30 -51.61 -21.57
CA GLN A 782 -17.51 -50.89 -22.07
C GLN A 782 -17.94 -49.50 -21.50
N ILE A 783 -17.68 -48.43 -22.30
CA ILE A 783 -18.66 -47.53 -23.01
C ILE A 783 -19.75 -46.77 -22.16
N PRO A 784 -20.22 -45.51 -22.46
CA PRO A 784 -19.89 -44.52 -23.52
C PRO A 784 -19.63 -43.05 -23.04
N LEU A 785 -19.44 -42.18 -24.06
CA LEU A 785 -19.49 -40.70 -24.11
C LEU A 785 -20.63 -39.98 -23.34
N LEU A 786 -20.38 -38.71 -22.97
CA LEU A 786 -21.37 -37.72 -22.49
C LEU A 786 -22.10 -36.98 -23.66
N PRO A 787 -23.38 -36.61 -23.52
CA PRO A 787 -24.12 -35.83 -24.51
C PRO A 787 -24.24 -34.32 -24.19
N TYR A 788 -24.41 -33.50 -25.23
CA TYR A 788 -24.92 -32.12 -25.16
C TYR A 788 -26.45 -32.09 -24.94
N PRO A 789 -27.00 -31.04 -24.29
CA PRO A 789 -28.37 -30.57 -24.50
C PRO A 789 -28.43 -29.30 -25.37
N THR A 790 -29.56 -29.05 -26.05
CA THR A 790 -29.78 -27.91 -26.97
C THR A 790 -31.07 -27.12 -26.64
N ASN A 791 -31.20 -25.94 -27.26
CA ASN A 791 -32.20 -24.86 -27.03
C ASN A 791 -33.70 -25.20 -27.20
N HIS A 792 -34.54 -24.18 -26.87
CA HIS A 792 -35.96 -23.94 -27.22
C HIS A 792 -37.02 -24.57 -26.29
N ASP A 793 -38.20 -23.99 -25.98
CA ASP A 793 -38.85 -22.66 -26.24
C ASP A 793 -40.05 -22.49 -25.24
N ARG A 794 -40.75 -21.36 -24.96
CA ARG A 794 -40.63 -19.87 -25.13
C ARG A 794 -41.96 -19.21 -24.68
N ILE A 795 -42.12 -17.89 -24.89
CA ILE A 795 -43.37 -17.08 -24.93
C ILE A 795 -44.03 -16.62 -23.58
N VAL A 796 -43.69 -15.38 -23.16
CA VAL A 796 -44.51 -14.16 -22.81
C VAL A 796 -46.04 -14.28 -22.44
N PRO A 797 -46.67 -13.28 -21.73
CA PRO A 797 -46.52 -12.81 -20.33
C PRO A 797 -47.86 -12.62 -19.54
N THR A 798 -47.84 -12.24 -18.24
CA THR A 798 -48.93 -11.43 -17.61
C THR A 798 -48.53 -10.65 -16.34
N THR A 799 -48.87 -9.35 -16.34
CA THR A 799 -49.34 -8.46 -15.24
C THR A 799 -48.64 -8.33 -13.87
N SER A 800 -48.54 -7.06 -13.46
CA SER A 800 -48.14 -6.48 -12.16
C SER A 800 -48.99 -6.81 -10.93
N THR A 801 -48.38 -6.67 -9.74
CA THR A 801 -48.90 -5.80 -8.67
C THR A 801 -47.74 -5.27 -7.80
N ALA A 802 -47.93 -4.14 -7.11
CA ALA A 802 -46.97 -3.58 -6.16
C ALA A 802 -47.55 -3.60 -4.74
N SER A 803 -46.71 -3.87 -3.73
CA SER A 803 -47.12 -3.96 -2.32
C SER A 803 -46.17 -3.17 -1.42
N VAL A 804 -46.68 -2.11 -0.81
CA VAL A 804 -46.02 -1.39 0.29
C VAL A 804 -46.22 -2.18 1.58
N VAL A 805 -45.17 -2.36 2.38
CA VAL A 805 -45.28 -2.95 3.73
C VAL A 805 -45.05 -1.86 4.78
N SER A 806 -46.10 -1.55 5.54
CA SER A 806 -46.07 -0.58 6.64
C SER A 806 -45.48 -1.19 7.91
N VAL A 807 -44.52 -0.50 8.54
CA VAL A 807 -44.05 -0.84 9.89
C VAL A 807 -45.18 -0.62 10.90
N ARG A 808 -45.50 -1.64 11.70
CA ARG A 808 -46.49 -1.59 12.77
C ARG A 808 -45.76 -1.42 14.11
N ILE A 809 -46.05 -0.33 14.82
CA ILE A 809 -45.51 -0.08 16.17
C ILE A 809 -46.53 -0.58 17.18
N GLU A 810 -46.15 -1.52 18.05
CA GLU A 810 -46.98 -1.95 19.16
C GLU A 810 -46.62 -1.18 20.44
N SER A 811 -47.58 -0.46 20.99
CA SER A 811 -47.49 0.20 22.29
C SER A 811 -48.24 -0.61 23.35
N VAL A 812 -47.52 -1.33 24.20
CA VAL A 812 -48.12 -2.04 25.34
C VAL A 812 -48.28 -1.08 26.52
N ASN A 813 -49.51 -0.87 26.98
CA ASN A 813 -49.79 -0.24 28.26
C ASN A 813 -51.20 -0.54 28.78
N ASP A 814 -51.35 -1.46 29.73
CA ASP A 814 -52.16 -1.23 30.94
C ASP A 814 -52.08 -2.35 32.00
N LYS A 815 -51.95 -1.93 33.26
CA LYS A 815 -52.54 -2.49 34.51
C LYS A 815 -52.46 -4.00 34.82
N LEU A 816 -51.91 -4.30 36.01
CA LEU A 816 -52.76 -4.73 37.14
C LEU A 816 -52.05 -4.62 38.51
N LYS A 817 -52.75 -4.00 39.48
CA LYS A 817 -52.37 -3.70 40.87
C LYS A 817 -51.30 -2.62 41.07
#